data_AF-A0A2H3I7C5-F1
#
_entry.id   AF-A0A2H3I7C5-F1
#
_cell.length_a   1.000
_cell.length_b   1.000
_cell.length_c   1.000
_cell.angle_alpha   90.00
_cell.angle_beta   90.00
_cell.angle_gamma   90.00
#
_symmetry.space_group_name_H-M   'P 1'
#
loop_
_entity.id
_entity.type
_entity.pdbx_description
1 polymer ?
#
loop_
_entity_poly.entity_id
_entity_poly.type
_entity_poly.pdbx_seq_one_letter_code
_entity_poly.pdbx_strand_id
1 'polypeptide(L)'
;MAPVRALDDWATSRAYTLALSSLKGTVIGIDATYYLHQHLHHPSTREPLLIALGGFPFALRANIERELKELKELGIGCVFVFDGLQFGVEDSQNRVRNDSRRADSARAFEQAWELYDQQQADQVVDAFSNAGNPEPVEFYRFLQRILYENNIDFFVAPYSAAAQLKYFESTPKPFVDFVWGSTDVFLFDVEKVILKLDLDASQFLWISKENCREELGRLTNEQFLDFGLLLGSRYLRTFPPFENSTFPGKPWNIRDALNIFNGANRQATTLCSQFEEDRRVQDLQYLDRYKRAYMSIKHHVVTDNEGRVGPLDPETAPSDVHELLGQRLPEELYYYISRGVLGPNIPNYLTTGQLTVPLPFGVEDSEVYRRLAGDSLMPIREQAVGLLSNCLHRFYQTKVINVRLWHEENSTRTINLKTLPSVRDSIRSWRINHKQLPTELANVQTPHGSLKFAAESLTNSAFLSKTFSSKESVALSSEDEILHQTLLEFLQLRGYVNSRHELTDWGKCFVEAVKALDSAKAPVDSQTYESVFIAVEMLRMGVLGSSNWFPHHSGGPMRGSDEDKSFNLLISRVACIGKLKHKPIGYSGPLSRQLLSFRSLISAVRRTLRELVEVVLTSMLLGGEVDRSIDSETLTSISDKLPFVDDNDCGLGIAVRTYLDDLLYQPESSSPKTREEVRAKGKEWFQHSESFEDNLDAAFTLWDAVYAASQNAPKDFKTAKYDGRKENDDTRTRFPGLALFISIVSAASAVLDLLPSNFEDVAIKSGKPTLVEFFAPWCGHCKNLAPVYEELAQTFSFSDKVQIAKVDADEHRSLGKKYGVQGFPTLKFFDGKSDTPTEYNGGRDLESLSAFITEKTGVRPKASYQPPSNVQMLTESSFKDVVGAADKNVLVAFTAPWCGHCKKLAPTWEDLANDFARDENVVIAKVDCEAENSKSLAKEFGIQGFPTIKYFPAGSLEAVTYEGGRAENNFVDYINEKVGTHRVVGGGLDEKAGTIPTLDSLVAKYVPTKSFAKLSDEIKKSAKNVQAQYAQYYVKVTEKLKESEGYVTKEFNRLTKIVSKGGLAPEKLDDLISRSNILRQFLGETEKESKDEL
;
A
#
# COMPACT_ATOMS: atom_id res chain seq x y z
N MET A 1 21.29 -1.59 5.55
CA MET A 1 22.39 -0.87 4.80
C MET A 1 23.76 -1.30 5.33
N ALA A 2 24.75 -1.53 4.46
CA ALA A 2 26.09 -1.98 4.89
C ALA A 2 27.12 -0.84 4.82
N PRO A 3 28.00 -0.69 5.84
CA PRO A 3 29.04 0.34 5.94
C PRO A 3 30.12 0.22 4.84
N VAL A 4 31.14 1.10 4.85
CA VAL A 4 32.37 0.96 4.06
C VAL A 4 33.07 -0.36 4.45
N ARG A 5 32.61 -1.48 3.88
CA ARG A 5 33.01 -2.84 4.31
C ARG A 5 34.53 -3.01 4.33
N ALA A 6 35.22 -2.42 3.36
CA ALA A 6 36.69 -2.47 3.29
C ALA A 6 37.39 -1.70 4.43
N LEU A 7 36.82 -0.58 4.89
CA LEU A 7 37.36 0.21 6.00
C LEU A 7 36.99 -0.42 7.34
N ASP A 8 35.76 -0.89 7.51
CA ASP A 8 35.30 -1.65 8.69
C ASP A 8 36.17 -2.90 8.92
N ASP A 9 36.33 -3.73 7.89
CA ASP A 9 37.13 -4.97 7.96
C ASP A 9 38.60 -4.64 8.31
N TRP A 10 39.15 -3.59 7.69
CA TRP A 10 40.51 -3.14 7.94
C TRP A 10 40.70 -2.59 9.35
N ALA A 11 39.80 -1.73 9.81
CA ALA A 11 39.84 -1.08 11.12
C ALA A 11 39.69 -2.10 12.26
N THR A 12 38.78 -3.08 12.09
CA THR A 12 38.54 -4.13 13.09
C THR A 12 39.82 -4.93 13.40
N SER A 13 40.65 -5.19 12.38
CA SER A 13 41.93 -5.91 12.54
C SER A 13 43.05 -5.10 13.21
N ARG A 14 42.85 -3.79 13.43
CA ARG A 14 43.83 -2.82 13.97
C ARG A 14 43.33 -2.08 15.20
N ALA A 15 42.11 -2.39 15.63
CA ALA A 15 41.51 -1.80 16.81
C ALA A 15 42.28 -2.21 18.07
N TYR A 16 42.29 -1.32 19.04
CA TYR A 16 42.83 -1.56 20.37
C TYR A 16 41.73 -2.16 21.25
N THR A 17 42.09 -3.15 22.05
CA THR A 17 41.19 -3.72 23.05
C THR A 17 41.50 -3.12 24.41
N LEU A 18 40.48 -2.62 25.11
CA LEU A 18 40.57 -2.11 26.48
C LEU A 18 39.46 -2.72 27.35
N ALA A 19 39.66 -2.69 28.67
CA ALA A 19 38.63 -3.11 29.63
C ALA A 19 37.50 -2.08 29.71
N LEU A 20 36.25 -2.54 29.82
CA LEU A 20 35.07 -1.66 29.94
C LEU A 20 35.15 -0.71 31.14
N SER A 21 35.82 -1.12 32.22
CA SER A 21 36.07 -0.26 33.38
C SER A 21 36.82 1.03 33.05
N SER A 22 37.53 1.08 31.91
CA SER A 22 38.22 2.28 31.42
C SER A 22 37.25 3.35 30.92
N LEU A 23 35.98 3.00 30.65
CA LEU A 23 34.93 3.92 30.21
C LEU A 23 34.11 4.48 31.39
N LYS A 24 34.45 4.14 32.63
CA LYS A 24 33.72 4.63 33.81
C LYS A 24 33.71 6.15 33.86
N GLY A 25 32.52 6.74 33.99
CA GLY A 25 32.32 8.19 34.04
C GLY A 25 32.32 8.88 32.67
N THR A 26 32.37 8.12 31.58
CA THR A 26 32.23 8.64 30.21
C THR A 26 30.80 8.50 29.71
N VAL A 27 30.45 9.27 28.68
CA VAL A 27 29.19 9.15 27.93
C VAL A 27 29.49 8.64 26.51
N ILE A 28 28.86 7.54 26.13
CA ILE A 28 28.97 6.96 24.78
C ILE A 28 27.78 7.42 23.94
N GLY A 29 28.08 8.05 22.80
CA GLY A 29 27.09 8.31 21.75
C GLY A 29 26.96 7.09 20.84
N ILE A 30 25.76 6.51 20.75
CA ILE A 30 25.54 5.24 20.05
C ILE A 30 24.74 5.51 18.77
N ASP A 31 25.29 5.09 17.62
CA ASP A 31 24.54 5.04 16.36
C ASP A 31 23.51 3.89 16.45
N ALA A 32 22.23 4.25 16.55
CA ALA A 32 21.16 3.29 16.78
C ALA A 32 20.98 2.31 15.60
N THR A 33 21.26 2.75 14.37
CA THR A 33 21.21 1.89 13.18
C THR A 33 22.27 0.81 13.26
N TYR A 34 23.49 1.21 13.60
CA TYR A 34 24.62 0.30 13.75
C TYR A 34 24.41 -0.68 14.91
N TYR A 35 23.94 -0.17 16.06
CA TYR A 35 23.63 -0.98 17.24
C TYR A 35 22.63 -2.11 16.93
N LEU A 36 21.50 -1.77 16.31
CA LEU A 36 20.49 -2.76 15.90
C LEU A 36 21.04 -3.74 14.86
N HIS A 37 21.82 -3.25 13.89
CA HIS A 37 22.47 -4.12 12.91
C HIS A 37 23.40 -5.15 13.58
N GLN A 38 24.17 -4.76 14.61
CA GLN A 38 25.00 -5.71 15.35
C GLN A 38 24.14 -6.81 16.00
N HIS A 39 23.06 -6.45 16.68
CA HIS A 39 22.16 -7.44 17.31
C HIS A 39 21.51 -8.40 16.30
N LEU A 40 21.11 -7.90 15.13
CA LEU A 40 20.46 -8.71 14.09
C LEU A 40 21.43 -9.66 13.35
N HIS A 41 22.73 -9.34 13.32
CA HIS A 41 23.73 -10.12 12.58
C HIS A 41 24.68 -10.93 13.46
N HIS A 42 24.82 -10.60 14.75
CA HIS A 42 25.77 -11.27 15.63
C HIS A 42 25.32 -12.70 15.98
N PRO A 43 26.20 -13.72 15.91
CA PRO A 43 25.81 -15.11 16.11
C PRO A 43 25.10 -15.45 17.44
N SER A 44 25.40 -14.71 18.51
CA SER A 44 24.80 -14.95 19.84
C SER A 44 23.44 -14.29 20.06
N THR A 45 23.09 -13.27 19.27
CA THR A 45 21.86 -12.47 19.45
C THR A 45 20.91 -12.60 18.27
N ARG A 46 21.41 -12.97 17.08
CA ARG A 46 20.59 -13.17 15.89
C ARG A 46 19.60 -14.31 16.08
N GLU A 47 18.40 -14.15 15.53
CA GLU A 47 17.38 -15.19 15.50
C GLU A 47 17.25 -15.74 14.06
N PRO A 48 17.77 -16.96 13.77
CA PRO A 48 17.83 -17.50 12.42
C PRO A 48 16.48 -17.57 11.69
N LEU A 49 15.39 -17.83 12.43
CA LEU A 49 14.05 -18.01 11.87
C LEU A 49 13.22 -16.72 11.89
N LEU A 50 13.81 -15.58 12.26
CA LEU A 50 13.10 -14.29 12.34
C LEU A 50 12.38 -13.97 11.03
N ILE A 51 13.05 -14.13 9.89
CA ILE A 51 12.47 -13.83 8.57
C ILE A 51 11.40 -14.84 8.12
N ALA A 52 11.33 -16.02 8.74
CA ALA A 52 10.29 -17.02 8.49
C ALA A 52 9.04 -16.80 9.36
N LEU A 53 9.14 -16.00 10.42
CA LEU A 53 8.04 -15.63 11.32
C LEU A 53 7.54 -14.19 11.10
N GLY A 54 8.45 -13.30 10.75
CA GLY A 54 8.28 -11.85 10.86
C GLY A 54 8.19 -11.39 12.32
N GLY A 55 8.03 -10.08 12.52
CA GLY A 55 7.87 -9.47 13.83
C GLY A 55 9.18 -9.04 14.46
N PHE A 56 9.12 -8.73 15.76
CA PHE A 56 10.30 -8.41 16.56
C PHE A 56 10.96 -9.68 17.10
N PRO A 57 12.30 -9.78 17.12
CA PRO A 57 12.98 -10.93 17.70
C PRO A 57 12.60 -11.08 19.18
N PHE A 58 12.31 -12.31 19.61
CA PHE A 58 11.86 -12.62 20.97
C PHE A 58 12.92 -12.28 22.03
N ALA A 59 14.20 -12.47 21.74
CA ALA A 59 15.31 -12.26 22.67
C ALA A 59 15.85 -10.82 22.67
N LEU A 60 15.53 -10.02 21.64
CA LEU A 60 16.16 -8.71 21.43
C LEU A 60 15.94 -7.76 22.61
N ARG A 61 14.71 -7.66 23.14
CA ARG A 61 14.40 -6.81 24.31
C ARG A 61 15.25 -7.17 25.52
N ALA A 62 15.26 -8.44 25.89
CA ALA A 62 16.00 -8.93 27.06
C ALA A 62 17.52 -8.73 26.90
N ASN A 63 18.05 -8.88 25.68
CA ASN A 63 19.46 -8.63 25.39
C ASN A 63 19.82 -7.14 25.57
N ILE A 64 18.99 -6.23 25.04
CA ILE A 64 19.19 -4.78 25.17
C ILE A 64 19.06 -4.35 26.64
N GLU A 65 18.01 -4.78 27.35
CA GLU A 65 17.79 -4.43 28.75
C GLU A 65 18.94 -4.89 29.65
N ARG A 66 19.46 -6.12 29.43
CA ARG A 66 20.65 -6.62 30.12
C ARG A 66 21.86 -5.72 29.86
N GLU A 67 22.11 -5.40 28.60
CA GLU A 67 23.24 -4.55 28.19
C GLU A 67 23.16 -3.14 28.80
N LEU A 68 22.00 -2.47 28.70
CA LEU A 68 21.79 -1.14 29.28
C LEU A 68 22.00 -1.15 30.80
N LYS A 69 21.53 -2.20 31.47
CA LYS A 69 21.72 -2.38 32.91
C LYS A 69 23.20 -2.52 33.27
N GLU A 70 23.95 -3.35 32.56
CA GLU A 70 25.38 -3.57 32.80
C GLU A 70 26.21 -2.29 32.56
N LEU A 71 25.94 -1.56 31.47
CA LEU A 71 26.60 -0.29 31.19
C LEU A 71 26.32 0.75 32.31
N LYS A 72 25.07 0.81 32.79
CA LYS A 72 24.67 1.66 33.90
C LYS A 72 25.36 1.28 35.21
N GLU A 73 25.48 -0.02 35.53
CA GLU A 73 26.18 -0.53 36.71
C GLU A 73 27.69 -0.22 36.68
N LEU A 74 28.30 -0.17 35.49
CA LEU A 74 29.68 0.25 35.28
C LEU A 74 29.87 1.77 35.37
N GLY A 75 28.80 2.55 35.48
CA GLY A 75 28.82 4.01 35.52
C GLY A 75 29.15 4.63 34.16
N ILE A 76 28.69 4.00 33.07
CA ILE A 76 28.85 4.47 31.69
C ILE A 76 27.51 5.09 31.26
N GLY A 77 27.54 6.36 30.85
CA GLY A 77 26.39 7.04 30.27
C GLY A 77 26.20 6.65 28.81
N CYS A 78 24.96 6.58 28.33
CA CYS A 78 24.65 6.25 26.94
C CYS A 78 23.65 7.27 26.38
N VAL A 79 23.87 7.70 25.14
CA VAL A 79 22.91 8.50 24.37
C VAL A 79 22.76 7.86 22.99
N PHE A 80 21.56 7.43 22.65
CA PHE A 80 21.29 6.83 21.35
C PHE A 80 20.89 7.88 20.32
N VAL A 81 21.54 7.86 19.15
CA VAL A 81 21.24 8.76 18.05
C VAL A 81 20.71 7.97 16.86
N PHE A 82 19.49 8.31 16.44
CA PHE A 82 18.79 7.69 15.33
C PHE A 82 18.92 8.52 14.05
N ASP A 83 18.94 7.87 12.88
CA ASP A 83 18.78 8.58 11.61
C ASP A 83 17.36 9.15 11.49
N GLY A 84 17.24 10.36 10.93
CA GLY A 84 15.98 11.05 10.70
C GLY A 84 15.56 11.07 9.24
N LEU A 85 15.47 12.26 8.66
CA LEU A 85 15.02 12.45 7.28
C LEU A 85 16.03 11.93 6.26
N GLN A 86 15.51 11.60 5.08
CA GLN A 86 16.35 11.27 3.93
C GLN A 86 17.00 12.54 3.36
N PHE A 87 18.23 12.40 2.88
CA PHE A 87 19.01 13.45 2.23
C PHE A 87 19.69 12.88 0.98
N GLY A 88 20.09 13.73 0.04
CA GLY A 88 20.89 13.32 -1.13
C GLY A 88 20.22 12.30 -2.05
N VAL A 89 18.88 12.31 -2.15
CA VAL A 89 18.12 11.30 -2.90
C VAL A 89 18.28 11.51 -4.41
N GLU A 90 19.19 10.75 -5.04
CA GLU A 90 19.14 10.44 -6.47
C GLU A 90 18.56 9.03 -6.69
N ASP A 91 17.33 8.99 -7.18
CA ASP A 91 16.50 7.78 -7.37
C ASP A 91 17.21 6.60 -8.05
N SER A 92 18.11 6.89 -9.00
CA SER A 92 18.74 5.86 -9.83
C SER A 92 19.69 4.96 -9.05
N GLN A 93 20.37 5.48 -8.02
CA GLN A 93 21.40 4.74 -7.29
C GLN A 93 20.86 3.83 -6.20
N ASN A 94 19.91 4.34 -5.42
CA ASN A 94 19.25 3.54 -4.39
C ASN A 94 18.45 2.40 -5.01
N ARG A 95 17.82 2.61 -6.17
CA ARG A 95 17.10 1.57 -6.91
C ARG A 95 18.02 0.44 -7.37
N VAL A 96 19.01 0.73 -8.21
CA VAL A 96 19.90 -0.32 -8.79
C VAL A 96 20.62 -1.13 -7.70
N ARG A 97 21.10 -0.48 -6.63
CA ARG A 97 21.79 -1.17 -5.52
C ARG A 97 20.85 -2.00 -4.65
N ASN A 98 19.64 -1.51 -4.40
CA ASN A 98 18.66 -2.25 -3.62
C ASN A 98 18.08 -3.42 -4.41
N ASP A 99 17.82 -3.24 -5.71
CA ASP A 99 17.22 -4.28 -6.56
C ASP A 99 18.14 -5.49 -6.72
N SER A 100 19.45 -5.29 -6.89
CA SER A 100 20.39 -6.41 -7.00
C SER A 100 20.52 -7.20 -5.69
N ARG A 101 20.65 -6.51 -4.54
CA ARG A 101 20.74 -7.16 -3.23
C ARG A 101 19.44 -7.85 -2.85
N ARG A 102 18.30 -7.22 -3.15
CA ARG A 102 16.98 -7.82 -2.94
C ARG A 102 16.79 -9.06 -3.79
N ALA A 103 17.24 -9.07 -5.05
CA ALA A 103 17.15 -10.25 -5.91
C ALA A 103 17.99 -11.43 -5.35
N ASP A 104 19.19 -11.18 -4.85
CA ASP A 104 20.03 -12.21 -4.23
C ASP A 104 19.39 -12.80 -2.97
N SER A 105 18.95 -11.94 -2.07
CA SER A 105 18.31 -12.38 -0.83
C SER A 105 16.93 -13.00 -1.06
N ALA A 106 16.15 -12.54 -2.04
CA ALA A 106 14.89 -13.18 -2.41
C ALA A 106 15.13 -14.61 -2.90
N ARG A 107 16.16 -14.84 -3.73
CA ARG A 107 16.55 -16.19 -4.15
C ARG A 107 16.96 -17.07 -2.97
N ALA A 108 17.75 -16.55 -2.04
CA ALA A 108 18.17 -17.28 -0.86
C ALA A 108 16.97 -17.60 0.07
N PHE A 109 16.01 -16.68 0.18
CA PHE A 109 14.78 -16.87 0.94
C PHE A 109 13.88 -17.96 0.32
N GLU A 110 13.72 -17.97 -1.00
CA GLU A 110 13.01 -19.04 -1.70
C GLU A 110 13.70 -20.40 -1.50
N GLN A 111 15.03 -20.45 -1.61
CA GLN A 111 15.79 -21.67 -1.35
C GLN A 111 15.60 -22.20 0.08
N ALA A 112 15.51 -21.31 1.08
CA ALA A 112 15.25 -21.71 2.46
C ALA A 112 13.87 -22.36 2.63
N TRP A 113 12.84 -21.85 1.93
CA TRP A 113 11.52 -22.49 1.88
C TRP A 113 11.53 -23.82 1.14
N GLU A 114 12.24 -23.95 0.02
CA GLU A 114 12.38 -25.23 -0.69
C GLU A 114 12.99 -26.32 0.21
N LEU A 115 14.01 -25.97 1.00
CA LEU A 115 14.62 -26.88 1.97
C LEU A 115 13.64 -27.27 3.08
N TYR A 116 12.81 -26.33 3.53
CA TYR A 116 11.76 -26.59 4.52
C TYR A 116 10.71 -27.56 3.99
N ASP A 117 10.23 -27.32 2.76
CA ASP A 117 9.23 -28.15 2.11
C ASP A 117 9.75 -29.57 1.80
N GLN A 118 11.06 -29.71 1.57
CA GLN A 118 11.75 -31.00 1.44
C GLN A 118 12.07 -31.68 2.79
N GLN A 119 11.66 -31.09 3.91
CA GLN A 119 11.90 -31.61 5.28
C GLN A 119 13.38 -31.74 5.65
N GLN A 120 14.26 -30.91 5.06
CA GLN A 120 15.71 -30.92 5.35
C GLN A 120 16.05 -30.05 6.56
N ALA A 121 15.52 -30.40 7.74
CA ALA A 121 15.57 -29.59 8.96
C ALA A 121 16.98 -29.06 9.31
N ASP A 122 18.02 -29.88 9.14
CA ASP A 122 19.41 -29.51 9.47
C ASP A 122 19.93 -28.33 8.65
N GLN A 123 19.46 -28.15 7.40
CA GLN A 123 19.90 -27.07 6.51
C GLN A 123 18.98 -25.84 6.55
N VAL A 124 17.72 -26.01 6.99
CA VAL A 124 16.71 -24.94 6.98
C VAL A 124 17.12 -23.75 7.84
N VAL A 125 17.59 -24.01 9.06
CA VAL A 125 17.95 -22.94 10.01
C VAL A 125 19.10 -22.10 9.45
N ASP A 126 20.13 -22.76 8.90
CA ASP A 126 21.25 -22.09 8.26
C ASP A 126 20.84 -21.35 6.98
N ALA A 127 19.94 -21.92 6.18
CA ALA A 127 19.43 -21.27 4.97
C ALA A 127 18.67 -19.97 5.28
N PHE A 128 17.74 -19.99 6.23
CA PHE A 128 17.04 -18.77 6.66
C PHE A 128 18.00 -17.75 7.29
N SER A 129 18.94 -18.21 8.12
CA SER A 129 19.99 -17.36 8.71
C SER A 129 20.83 -16.63 7.66
N ASN A 130 21.09 -17.27 6.52
CA ASN A 130 21.89 -16.72 5.44
C ASN A 130 21.08 -15.94 4.39
N ALA A 131 19.74 -16.07 4.38
CA ALA A 131 18.89 -15.40 3.40
C ALA A 131 18.82 -13.87 3.63
N GLY A 132 18.91 -13.43 4.88
CA GLY A 132 19.03 -12.01 5.24
C GLY A 132 18.36 -11.67 6.56
N ASN A 133 18.31 -10.38 6.88
CA ASN A 133 17.64 -9.84 8.07
C ASN A 133 16.76 -8.65 7.67
N PRO A 134 15.72 -8.33 8.47
CA PRO A 134 14.97 -7.09 8.30
C PRO A 134 15.88 -5.86 8.51
N GLU A 135 15.52 -4.72 7.91
CA GLU A 135 16.33 -3.51 8.04
C GLU A 135 16.23 -2.92 9.47
N PRO A 136 17.33 -2.45 10.08
CA PRO A 136 17.33 -1.89 11.43
C PRO A 136 16.28 -0.80 11.69
N VAL A 137 15.97 0.01 10.67
CA VAL A 137 15.00 1.12 10.76
C VAL A 137 13.60 0.63 11.14
N GLU A 138 13.25 -0.61 10.81
CA GLU A 138 11.96 -1.20 11.19
C GLU A 138 11.79 -1.37 12.71
N PHE A 139 12.91 -1.40 13.45
CA PHE A 139 12.93 -1.57 14.91
C PHE A 139 13.16 -0.27 15.68
N TYR A 140 13.21 0.89 15.02
CA TYR A 140 13.48 2.16 15.69
C TYR A 140 12.48 2.49 16.79
N ARG A 141 11.18 2.37 16.51
CA ARG A 141 10.12 2.64 17.51
C ARG A 141 10.22 1.71 18.70
N PHE A 142 10.52 0.44 18.44
CA PHE A 142 10.72 -0.57 19.47
C PHE A 142 11.94 -0.25 20.36
N LEU A 143 13.08 0.12 19.77
CA LEU A 143 14.25 0.52 20.54
C LEU A 143 14.00 1.81 21.33
N GLN A 144 13.38 2.83 20.73
CA GLN A 144 13.02 4.08 21.41
C GLN A 144 12.17 3.84 22.66
N ARG A 145 11.18 2.93 22.58
CA ARG A 145 10.39 2.50 23.73
C ARG A 145 11.26 1.88 24.83
N ILE A 146 12.11 0.90 24.48
CA ILE A 146 12.99 0.25 25.46
C ILE A 146 13.91 1.27 26.15
N LEU A 147 14.47 2.21 25.39
CA LEU A 147 15.34 3.25 25.92
C LEU A 147 14.59 4.16 26.90
N TYR A 148 13.39 4.62 26.52
CA TYR A 148 12.52 5.42 27.37
C TYR A 148 12.14 4.68 28.67
N GLU A 149 11.69 3.43 28.57
CA GLU A 149 11.33 2.59 29.74
C GLU A 149 12.52 2.35 30.69
N ASN A 150 13.76 2.38 30.17
CA ASN A 150 14.98 2.21 30.95
C ASN A 150 15.64 3.53 31.39
N ASN A 151 14.99 4.67 31.14
CA ASN A 151 15.49 6.02 31.41
C ASN A 151 16.84 6.31 30.71
N ILE A 152 16.93 5.94 29.44
CA ILE A 152 18.07 6.24 28.57
C ILE A 152 17.64 7.28 27.53
N ASP A 153 18.38 8.38 27.48
CA ASP A 153 18.13 9.45 26.52
C ASP A 153 18.38 8.98 25.08
N PHE A 154 17.49 9.41 24.18
CA PHE A 154 17.71 9.28 22.75
C PHE A 154 17.41 10.58 22.01
N PHE A 155 17.96 10.66 20.80
CA PHE A 155 17.77 11.79 19.90
C PHE A 155 17.64 11.30 18.45
N VAL A 156 16.61 11.74 17.73
CA VAL A 156 16.53 11.51 16.28
C VAL A 156 17.19 12.70 15.58
N ALA A 157 18.28 12.46 14.85
CA ALA A 157 18.97 13.49 14.09
C ALA A 157 18.05 14.09 13.01
N PRO A 158 18.27 15.35 12.56
CA PRO A 158 17.53 15.89 11.42
C PRO A 158 17.63 15.01 10.18
N TYR A 159 18.82 14.46 9.92
CA TYR A 159 19.16 13.64 8.77
C TYR A 159 20.03 12.44 9.21
N SER A 160 21.35 12.58 9.24
CA SER A 160 22.25 11.48 9.63
C SER A 160 22.60 11.48 11.13
N ALA A 161 22.51 10.31 11.76
CA ALA A 161 22.99 10.08 13.11
C ALA A 161 24.50 10.33 13.25
N ALA A 162 25.29 9.93 12.25
CA ALA A 162 26.74 10.11 12.23
C ALA A 162 27.15 11.60 12.29
N ALA A 163 26.46 12.47 11.54
CA ALA A 163 26.68 13.91 11.57
C ALA A 163 26.32 14.51 12.93
N GLN A 164 25.19 14.10 13.52
CA GLN A 164 24.75 14.59 14.82
C GLN A 164 25.68 14.12 15.94
N LEU A 165 26.18 12.88 15.89
CA LEU A 165 27.20 12.36 16.80
C LEU A 165 28.51 13.14 16.71
N LYS A 166 28.93 13.54 15.49
CA LYS A 166 30.06 14.45 15.34
C LYS A 166 29.83 15.77 16.07
N TYR A 167 28.66 16.37 15.90
CA TYR A 167 28.34 17.62 16.59
C TYR A 167 28.42 17.44 18.12
N PHE A 168 27.85 16.36 18.66
CA PHE A 168 27.91 16.04 20.08
C PHE A 168 29.34 15.85 20.62
N GLU A 169 30.23 15.24 19.85
CA GLU A 169 31.64 15.01 20.20
C GLU A 169 32.49 16.29 20.15
N SER A 170 32.21 17.19 19.21
CA SER A 170 33.09 18.32 18.87
C SER A 170 32.77 19.64 19.56
N THR A 171 31.66 19.73 20.31
CA THR A 171 31.33 20.95 21.06
C THR A 171 32.38 21.28 22.14
N PRO A 172 32.55 22.56 22.55
CA PRO A 172 33.50 22.94 23.60
C PRO A 172 33.30 22.22 24.94
N LYS A 173 32.07 21.74 25.18
CA LYS A 173 31.70 20.83 26.27
C LYS A 173 31.03 19.61 25.64
N PRO A 174 31.81 18.59 25.24
CA PRO A 174 31.29 17.44 24.53
C PRO A 174 30.12 16.80 25.29
N PHE A 175 29.05 16.47 24.55
CA PHE A 175 27.94 15.69 25.07
C PHE A 175 28.28 14.20 25.14
N VAL A 176 29.23 13.75 24.31
CA VAL A 176 29.69 12.37 24.21
C VAL A 176 31.23 12.33 24.14
N ASP A 177 31.84 11.35 24.79
CA ASP A 177 33.30 11.16 24.84
C ASP A 177 33.80 10.15 23.79
N PHE A 178 32.96 9.17 23.45
CA PHE A 178 33.20 8.12 22.48
C PHE A 178 31.96 7.91 21.62
N VAL A 179 32.16 7.54 20.36
CA VAL A 179 31.07 7.13 19.47
C VAL A 179 31.11 5.62 19.28
N TRP A 180 30.01 4.93 19.53
CA TRP A 180 29.84 3.54 19.13
C TRP A 180 29.05 3.50 17.81
N GLY A 181 29.74 3.14 16.72
CA GLY A 181 29.17 3.17 15.38
C GLY A 181 30.06 2.49 14.34
N SER A 182 29.58 2.44 13.09
CA SER A 182 30.38 1.97 11.95
C SER A 182 31.49 2.95 11.58
N THR A 183 32.47 2.53 10.76
CA THR A 183 33.55 3.43 10.32
C THR A 183 33.07 4.59 9.44
N ASP A 184 31.82 4.58 8.95
CA ASP A 184 31.23 5.70 8.21
C ASP A 184 31.21 7.00 9.04
N VAL A 185 31.22 6.93 10.38
CA VAL A 185 31.29 8.12 11.24
C VAL A 185 32.62 8.89 11.08
N PHE A 186 33.69 8.23 10.64
CA PHE A 186 34.97 8.91 10.36
C PHE A 186 34.89 9.89 9.20
N LEU A 187 33.92 9.70 8.29
CA LEU A 187 33.67 10.62 7.19
C LEU A 187 33.22 11.99 7.72
N PHE A 188 32.54 12.02 8.87
CA PHE A 188 32.14 13.25 9.57
C PHE A 188 33.22 13.75 10.55
N ASP A 189 34.44 13.21 10.51
CA ASP A 189 35.54 13.64 11.37
C ASP A 189 35.39 13.31 12.86
N VAL A 190 34.61 12.29 13.22
CA VAL A 190 34.60 11.75 14.59
C VAL A 190 35.99 11.16 14.92
N GLU A 191 36.55 11.47 16.09
CA GLU A 191 37.92 11.06 16.41
C GLU A 191 37.99 9.64 16.99
N LYS A 192 37.11 9.28 17.95
CA LYS A 192 37.19 8.02 18.70
C LYS A 192 35.96 7.15 18.47
N VAL A 193 36.17 5.97 17.90
CA VAL A 193 35.08 5.04 17.55
C VAL A 193 35.26 3.70 18.24
N ILE A 194 34.23 3.28 18.97
CA ILE A 194 34.04 1.92 19.48
C ILE A 194 33.43 1.10 18.35
N LEU A 195 34.13 0.05 17.91
CA LEU A 195 33.66 -0.84 16.84
C LEU A 195 32.87 -2.02 17.41
N LYS A 196 33.27 -2.52 18.58
CA LYS A 196 32.60 -3.64 19.25
C LYS A 196 32.67 -3.47 20.76
N LEU A 197 31.56 -3.73 21.43
CA LEU A 197 31.46 -3.82 22.87
C LEU A 197 31.19 -5.30 23.23
N ASP A 198 32.00 -5.89 24.11
CA ASP A 198 31.91 -7.28 24.54
C ASP A 198 31.72 -7.34 26.06
N LEU A 199 30.46 -7.45 26.46
CA LEU A 199 30.07 -7.46 27.87
C LEU A 199 30.55 -8.70 28.60
N ASP A 200 30.49 -9.87 27.95
CA ASP A 200 30.91 -11.16 28.52
C ASP A 200 32.41 -11.14 28.86
N ALA A 201 33.23 -10.60 27.96
CA ALA A 201 34.66 -10.42 28.20
C ALA A 201 35.00 -9.18 29.05
N SER A 202 34.01 -8.34 29.34
CA SER A 202 34.15 -7.02 29.95
C SER A 202 35.20 -6.13 29.23
N GLN A 203 35.18 -6.15 27.89
CA GLN A 203 36.13 -5.45 27.04
C GLN A 203 35.43 -4.71 25.89
N PHE A 204 36.09 -3.72 25.31
CA PHE A 204 35.65 -3.07 24.08
C PHE A 204 36.81 -2.88 23.10
N LEU A 205 36.50 -2.94 21.82
CA LEU A 205 37.40 -2.67 20.71
C LEU A 205 37.14 -1.28 20.16
N TRP A 206 38.19 -0.47 20.07
CA TRP A 206 38.08 0.90 19.57
C TRP A 206 39.26 1.28 18.68
N ILE A 207 39.07 2.32 17.88
CA ILE A 207 40.11 2.87 17.01
C ILE A 207 39.91 4.39 16.88
N SER A 208 41.01 5.12 16.67
CA SER A 208 40.97 6.56 16.43
C SER A 208 41.16 6.90 14.96
N LYS A 209 40.59 8.02 14.52
CA LYS A 209 40.79 8.54 13.16
C LYS A 209 42.25 8.88 12.91
N GLU A 210 42.94 9.44 13.90
CA GLU A 210 44.38 9.72 13.82
C GLU A 210 45.19 8.45 13.49
N ASN A 211 44.93 7.33 14.18
CA ASN A 211 45.61 6.06 13.94
C ASN A 211 45.31 5.53 12.52
N CYS A 212 44.05 5.63 12.07
CA CYS A 212 43.68 5.29 10.70
C CYS A 212 44.47 6.11 9.68
N ARG A 213 44.61 7.42 9.89
CA ARG A 213 45.34 8.34 9.00
C ARG A 213 46.83 8.03 8.95
N GLU A 214 47.47 7.76 10.09
CA GLU A 214 48.89 7.41 10.14
C GLU A 214 49.17 6.10 9.40
N GLU A 215 48.38 5.04 9.63
CA GLU A 215 48.57 3.75 8.97
C GLU A 215 48.25 3.76 7.47
N LEU A 216 47.30 4.61 7.03
CA LEU A 216 46.95 4.76 5.61
C LEU A 216 47.86 5.77 4.88
N GLY A 217 49.11 5.90 5.32
CA GLY A 217 50.13 6.68 4.63
C GLY A 217 50.10 8.17 4.96
N ARG A 218 49.70 8.53 6.17
CA ARG A 218 49.62 9.91 6.68
C ARG A 218 48.71 10.79 5.83
N LEU A 219 47.48 10.34 5.63
CA LEU A 219 46.47 11.15 4.93
C LEU A 219 46.11 12.39 5.77
N THR A 220 45.89 13.53 5.12
CA THR A 220 45.21 14.67 5.75
C THR A 220 43.73 14.33 6.01
N ASN A 221 43.02 15.14 6.80
CA ASN A 221 41.58 14.93 7.02
C ASN A 221 40.78 14.95 5.70
N GLU A 222 41.11 15.87 4.79
CA GLU A 222 40.46 15.95 3.47
C GLU A 222 40.80 14.72 2.60
N GLN A 223 42.07 14.31 2.55
CA GLN A 223 42.48 13.11 1.80
C GLN A 223 41.85 11.83 2.36
N PHE A 224 41.66 11.76 3.68
CA PHE A 224 41.00 10.63 4.32
C PHE A 224 39.51 10.58 3.97
N LEU A 225 38.82 11.73 3.97
CA LEU A 225 37.43 11.83 3.51
C LEU A 225 37.29 11.41 2.05
N ASP A 226 38.14 11.93 1.16
CA ASP A 226 38.20 11.55 -0.26
C ASP A 226 38.33 10.04 -0.42
N PHE A 227 39.33 9.47 0.24
CA PHE A 227 39.62 8.05 0.14
C PHE A 227 38.47 7.20 0.72
N GLY A 228 37.94 7.57 1.89
CA GLY A 228 36.82 6.90 2.54
C GLY A 228 35.56 6.88 1.69
N LEU A 229 35.24 8.00 1.02
CA LEU A 229 34.12 8.07 0.08
C LEU A 229 34.32 7.14 -1.13
N LEU A 230 35.52 7.10 -1.71
CA LEU A 230 35.83 6.25 -2.87
C LEU A 230 35.81 4.74 -2.53
N LEU A 231 36.14 4.35 -1.30
CA LEU A 231 35.98 2.97 -0.83
C LEU A 231 34.50 2.52 -0.82
N GLY A 232 33.58 3.48 -0.80
CA GLY A 232 32.15 3.30 -0.90
C GLY A 232 31.46 3.20 0.45
N SER A 233 30.37 3.93 0.62
CA SER A 233 29.62 4.09 1.86
C SER A 233 28.11 4.06 1.60
N ARG A 234 27.30 4.52 2.57
CA ARG A 234 25.89 4.86 2.30
C ARG A 234 25.72 6.12 1.42
N TYR A 235 26.76 6.96 1.31
CA TYR A 235 26.73 8.25 0.60
C TYR A 235 27.18 8.14 -0.86
N LEU A 236 28.09 7.20 -1.15
CA LEU A 236 28.66 7.03 -2.48
C LEU A 236 28.93 5.55 -2.73
N ARG A 237 28.60 5.04 -3.93
CA ARG A 237 28.98 3.68 -4.32
C ARG A 237 30.50 3.56 -4.37
N THR A 238 31.07 2.39 -4.06
CA THR A 238 32.49 2.11 -4.26
C THR A 238 32.93 2.51 -5.66
N PHE A 239 34.08 3.18 -5.76
CA PHE A 239 34.64 3.62 -7.03
C PHE A 239 34.89 2.39 -7.92
N PRO A 240 34.39 2.32 -9.16
CA PRO A 240 34.45 1.08 -9.94
C PRO A 240 35.85 0.48 -10.14
N PRO A 241 36.93 1.28 -10.28
CA PRO A 241 38.30 0.75 -10.23
C PRO A 241 38.74 0.12 -8.90
N PHE A 242 38.04 0.40 -7.80
CA PHE A 242 38.20 -0.28 -6.50
C PHE A 242 37.27 -1.51 -6.36
N GLU A 243 36.51 -1.87 -7.41
CA GLU A 243 35.71 -3.10 -7.46
C GLU A 243 36.47 -4.20 -8.24
N ASN A 244 36.30 -5.47 -7.87
CA ASN A 244 37.04 -6.58 -8.50
C ASN A 244 36.39 -6.98 -9.83
N SER A 245 37.09 -6.78 -10.95
CA SER A 245 36.59 -7.13 -12.29
C SER A 245 36.63 -8.64 -12.60
N THR A 246 37.48 -9.40 -11.92
CA THR A 246 37.82 -10.78 -12.32
C THR A 246 37.08 -11.84 -11.50
N PHE A 247 36.62 -11.50 -10.29
CA PHE A 247 35.85 -12.40 -9.43
C PHE A 247 34.75 -11.62 -8.67
N PRO A 248 33.48 -11.74 -9.06
CA PRO A 248 32.36 -11.20 -8.30
C PRO A 248 32.39 -11.81 -6.88
N GLY A 249 32.61 -10.99 -5.85
CA GLY A 249 32.50 -11.41 -4.45
C GLY A 249 33.77 -11.45 -3.60
N LYS A 250 34.98 -11.24 -4.16
CA LYS A 250 36.20 -11.05 -3.33
C LYS A 250 36.43 -9.54 -3.08
N PRO A 251 36.32 -9.05 -1.83
CA PRO A 251 36.48 -7.62 -1.54
C PRO A 251 37.91 -7.15 -1.84
N TRP A 252 38.06 -5.91 -2.32
CA TRP A 252 39.36 -5.28 -2.50
C TRP A 252 40.05 -5.09 -1.15
N ASN A 253 41.37 -5.29 -1.12
CA ASN A 253 42.19 -4.87 -0.01
C ASN A 253 42.34 -3.34 -0.09
N ILE A 254 42.00 -2.65 1.00
CA ILE A 254 42.13 -1.18 1.11
C ILE A 254 43.54 -0.68 0.73
N ARG A 255 44.59 -1.49 0.90
CA ARG A 255 45.96 -1.13 0.46
C ARG A 255 46.11 -1.02 -1.05
N ASP A 256 45.42 -1.85 -1.83
CA ASP A 256 45.49 -1.81 -3.28
C ASP A 256 44.74 -0.58 -3.80
N ALA A 257 43.57 -0.28 -3.20
CA ALA A 257 42.85 0.97 -3.46
C ALA A 257 43.69 2.20 -3.10
N LEU A 258 44.41 2.16 -1.97
CA LEU A 258 45.31 3.24 -1.55
C LEU A 258 46.46 3.45 -2.54
N ASN A 259 47.01 2.38 -3.13
CA ASN A 259 48.06 2.49 -4.16
C ASN A 259 47.55 3.21 -5.41
N ILE A 260 46.32 2.90 -5.85
CA ILE A 260 45.67 3.59 -6.98
C ILE A 260 45.44 5.06 -6.62
N PHE A 261 44.91 5.33 -5.42
CA PHE A 261 44.68 6.70 -4.94
C PHE A 261 45.98 7.52 -4.85
N ASN A 262 47.08 6.91 -4.41
CA ASN A 262 48.41 7.53 -4.40
C ASN A 262 48.89 7.90 -5.81
N GLY A 263 48.60 7.07 -6.83
CA GLY A 263 48.94 7.35 -8.24
C GLY A 263 48.24 8.59 -8.81
N ALA A 264 47.13 9.00 -8.21
CA ALA A 264 46.40 10.23 -8.54
C ALA A 264 46.73 11.40 -7.59
N ASN A 265 47.93 11.40 -6.99
CA ASN A 265 48.36 12.39 -6.01
C ASN A 265 47.41 12.56 -4.82
N ARG A 266 46.69 11.49 -4.43
CA ARG A 266 45.73 11.48 -3.31
C ARG A 266 44.61 12.53 -3.45
N GLN A 267 44.12 12.73 -4.68
CA GLN A 267 43.01 13.62 -4.96
C GLN A 267 41.92 12.84 -5.71
N ALA A 268 40.71 12.79 -5.15
CA ALA A 268 39.62 12.03 -5.75
C ALA A 268 39.20 12.59 -7.12
N THR A 269 39.16 13.91 -7.29
CA THR A 269 38.80 14.56 -8.57
C THR A 269 39.78 14.21 -9.69
N THR A 270 41.09 14.25 -9.39
CA THR A 270 42.15 13.83 -10.31
C THR A 270 42.02 12.36 -10.66
N LEU A 271 41.75 11.50 -9.67
CA LEU A 271 41.54 10.07 -9.90
C LEU A 271 40.33 9.79 -10.79
N CYS A 272 39.18 10.40 -10.53
CA CYS A 272 38.00 10.24 -11.37
C CYS A 272 38.26 10.70 -12.81
N SER A 273 39.01 11.78 -13.01
CA SER A 273 39.36 12.27 -14.35
C SER A 273 40.30 11.31 -15.10
N GLN A 274 41.22 10.64 -14.40
CA GLN A 274 42.09 9.62 -15.00
C GLN A 274 41.33 8.39 -15.53
N PHE A 275 40.15 8.10 -14.96
CA PHE A 275 39.30 6.96 -15.32
C PHE A 275 37.98 7.39 -16.00
N GLU A 276 37.93 8.59 -16.59
CA GLU A 276 36.73 9.11 -17.25
C GLU A 276 36.27 8.22 -18.43
N GLU A 277 37.22 7.54 -19.08
CA GLU A 277 36.97 6.59 -20.18
C GLU A 277 36.54 5.17 -19.70
N ASP A 278 36.58 4.86 -18.39
CA ASP A 278 36.03 3.59 -17.88
C ASP A 278 34.50 3.67 -17.94
N ARG A 279 33.90 2.80 -18.77
CA ARG A 279 32.45 2.74 -18.97
C ARG A 279 31.65 2.68 -17.66
N ARG A 280 32.12 1.96 -16.64
CA ARG A 280 31.42 1.86 -15.34
C ARG A 280 31.45 3.19 -14.57
N VAL A 281 32.52 3.97 -14.73
CA VAL A 281 32.66 5.31 -14.13
C VAL A 281 31.77 6.30 -14.88
N GLN A 282 31.75 6.21 -16.22
CA GLN A 282 30.95 7.05 -17.10
C GLN A 282 29.44 6.81 -16.93
N ASP A 283 28.99 5.54 -16.95
CA ASP A 283 27.58 5.14 -16.77
C ASP A 283 27.04 5.64 -15.42
N LEU A 284 27.91 5.74 -14.41
CA LEU A 284 27.56 6.26 -13.09
C LEU A 284 27.68 7.78 -12.97
N GLN A 285 28.26 8.50 -13.94
CA GLN A 285 28.61 9.93 -13.83
C GLN A 285 29.38 10.20 -12.51
N TYR A 286 30.34 9.33 -12.20
CA TYR A 286 30.83 9.17 -10.83
C TYR A 286 31.44 10.44 -10.21
N LEU A 287 32.14 11.27 -11.00
CA LEU A 287 32.75 12.52 -10.51
C LEU A 287 31.73 13.49 -9.92
N ASP A 288 30.58 13.66 -10.58
CA ASP A 288 29.51 14.53 -10.10
C ASP A 288 28.94 14.01 -8.77
N ARG A 289 28.70 12.71 -8.71
CA ARG A 289 28.17 12.06 -7.52
C ARG A 289 29.13 12.07 -6.35
N TYR A 290 30.44 11.91 -6.61
CA TYR A 290 31.47 12.11 -5.60
C TYR A 290 31.44 13.54 -5.04
N LYS A 291 31.38 14.57 -5.91
CA LYS A 291 31.29 15.97 -5.46
C LYS A 291 30.06 16.20 -4.58
N ARG A 292 28.90 15.66 -4.98
CA ARG A 292 27.65 15.72 -4.19
C ARG A 292 27.78 15.05 -2.83
N ALA A 293 28.35 13.85 -2.79
CA ALA A 293 28.56 13.11 -1.54
C ALA A 293 29.54 13.83 -0.61
N TYR A 294 30.64 14.36 -1.16
CA TYR A 294 31.61 15.15 -0.42
C TYR A 294 30.97 16.39 0.22
N MET A 295 30.23 17.18 -0.57
CA MET A 295 29.55 18.38 -0.07
C MET A 295 28.45 18.03 0.94
N SER A 296 27.74 16.93 0.75
CA SER A 296 26.71 16.46 1.68
C SER A 296 27.26 16.05 3.04
N ILE A 297 28.50 15.55 3.10
CA ILE A 297 29.17 15.21 4.36
C ILE A 297 29.75 16.47 5.00
N LYS A 298 30.46 17.29 4.22
CA LYS A 298 31.14 18.49 4.73
C LYS A 298 30.17 19.49 5.35
N HIS A 299 29.04 19.72 4.67
CA HIS A 299 28.05 20.74 5.05
C HIS A 299 26.77 20.15 5.65
N HIS A 300 26.84 18.92 6.18
CA HIS A 300 25.66 18.19 6.65
C HIS A 300 24.87 18.97 7.71
N VAL A 301 23.55 18.76 7.75
CA VAL A 301 22.66 19.46 8.69
C VAL A 301 22.57 18.73 10.02
N VAL A 302 22.73 19.49 11.11
CA VAL A 302 22.63 19.04 12.49
C VAL A 302 21.71 19.98 13.30
N THR A 303 21.27 19.51 14.46
CA THR A 303 20.62 20.36 15.46
C THR A 303 21.65 20.78 16.49
N ASP A 304 21.73 22.09 16.75
CA ASP A 304 22.62 22.65 17.75
C ASP A 304 22.03 22.58 19.19
N ASN A 305 22.81 23.01 20.17
CA ASN A 305 22.40 23.03 21.58
C ASN A 305 21.24 23.99 21.90
N GLU A 306 20.93 24.94 21.01
CA GLU A 306 19.80 25.85 21.13
C GLU A 306 18.56 25.31 20.39
N GLY A 307 18.66 24.15 19.75
CA GLY A 307 17.59 23.55 18.96
C GLY A 307 17.48 24.10 17.54
N ARG A 308 18.43 24.93 17.09
CA ARG A 308 18.46 25.45 15.71
C ARG A 308 18.96 24.36 14.78
N VAL A 309 18.37 24.31 13.59
CA VAL A 309 18.72 23.31 12.57
C VAL A 309 19.49 24.00 11.45
N GLY A 310 20.74 23.58 11.24
CA GLY A 310 21.65 24.22 10.29
C GLY A 310 22.84 23.34 9.90
N PRO A 311 23.65 23.77 8.92
CA PRO A 311 24.86 23.05 8.51
C PRO A 311 25.88 23.00 9.65
N LEU A 312 26.70 21.94 9.67
CA LEU A 312 27.78 21.71 10.65
C LEU A 312 28.82 22.84 10.64
N ASP A 313 29.07 23.43 9.48
CA ASP A 313 30.08 24.47 9.22
C ASP A 313 29.45 25.71 8.55
N PRO A 314 28.61 26.48 9.26
CA PRO A 314 27.80 27.54 8.67
C PRO A 314 28.61 28.68 8.03
N GLU A 315 29.87 28.87 8.42
CA GLU A 315 30.76 29.89 7.86
C GLU A 315 31.27 29.52 6.46
N THR A 316 31.37 28.23 6.16
CA THR A 316 31.91 27.69 4.90
C THR A 316 30.86 27.03 4.02
N ALA A 317 29.65 26.80 4.54
CA ALA A 317 28.54 26.24 3.79
C ALA A 317 28.09 27.17 2.66
N PRO A 318 27.91 26.64 1.43
CA PRO A 318 27.41 27.44 0.31
C PRO A 318 25.92 27.73 0.47
N SER A 319 25.45 28.83 -0.13
CA SER A 319 24.05 29.29 0.02
C SER A 319 23.01 28.32 -0.58
N ASP A 320 23.43 27.48 -1.51
CA ASP A 320 22.62 26.50 -2.25
C ASP A 320 22.75 25.07 -1.69
N VAL A 321 23.33 24.86 -0.50
CA VAL A 321 23.51 23.52 0.11
C VAL A 321 22.20 22.72 0.24
N HIS A 322 21.06 23.42 0.30
CA HIS A 322 19.73 22.82 0.34
C HIS A 322 19.36 22.04 -0.94
N GLU A 323 20.02 22.32 -2.08
CA GLU A 323 19.87 21.52 -3.30
C GLU A 323 20.45 20.11 -3.15
N LEU A 324 21.43 19.92 -2.26
CA LEU A 324 22.08 18.64 -1.99
C LEU A 324 21.42 17.89 -0.82
N LEU A 325 21.17 18.59 0.28
CA LEU A 325 20.68 17.98 1.52
C LEU A 325 19.16 17.81 1.55
N GLY A 326 18.45 18.57 0.71
CA GLY A 326 17.00 18.56 0.64
C GLY A 326 16.38 19.80 1.27
N GLN A 327 15.06 19.88 1.12
CA GLN A 327 14.30 21.06 1.51
C GLN A 327 14.15 21.18 3.02
N ARG A 328 14.40 22.38 3.55
CA ARG A 328 14.33 22.68 4.98
C ARG A 328 12.89 22.73 5.48
N LEU A 329 12.59 21.95 6.51
CA LEU A 329 11.32 22.01 7.25
C LEU A 329 11.36 23.05 8.39
N PRO A 330 10.21 23.41 8.98
CA PRO A 330 10.20 24.24 10.18
C PRO A 330 10.94 23.57 11.35
N GLU A 331 11.64 24.36 12.17
CA GLU A 331 12.42 23.88 13.32
C GLU A 331 11.57 23.10 14.33
N GLU A 332 10.33 23.54 14.55
CA GLU A 332 9.35 22.86 15.41
C GLU A 332 9.09 21.41 14.95
N LEU A 333 9.11 21.15 13.64
CA LEU A 333 8.92 19.80 13.10
C LEU A 333 10.15 18.92 13.35
N TYR A 334 11.36 19.46 13.19
CA TYR A 334 12.59 18.76 13.54
C TYR A 334 12.66 18.45 15.04
N TYR A 335 12.17 19.36 15.88
CA TYR A 335 12.05 19.12 17.31
C TYR A 335 11.14 17.93 17.62
N TYR A 336 9.94 17.85 17.02
CA TYR A 336 9.04 16.70 17.20
C TYR A 336 9.62 15.39 16.66
N ILE A 337 10.32 15.42 15.52
CA ILE A 337 11.06 14.26 15.02
C ILE A 337 12.13 13.83 16.03
N SER A 338 12.90 14.78 16.58
CA SER A 338 14.00 14.52 17.52
C SER A 338 13.57 13.78 18.80
N ARG A 339 12.31 13.97 19.21
CA ARG A 339 11.70 13.31 20.38
C ARG A 339 10.90 12.06 20.02
N GLY A 340 10.90 11.66 18.76
CA GLY A 340 10.15 10.51 18.28
C GLY A 340 8.64 10.77 18.10
N VAL A 341 8.12 11.97 18.32
CA VAL A 341 6.68 12.25 18.14
C VAL A 341 6.20 11.98 16.71
N LEU A 342 7.07 12.22 15.72
CA LEU A 342 6.78 12.02 14.30
C LEU A 342 7.86 11.18 13.62
N GLY A 343 7.47 10.13 12.91
CA GLY A 343 8.37 9.34 12.07
C GLY A 343 8.76 10.06 10.77
N PRO A 344 9.89 9.69 10.14
CA PRO A 344 10.44 10.46 9.01
C PRO A 344 9.69 10.22 7.68
N ASN A 345 8.87 9.18 7.55
CA ASN A 345 8.28 8.78 6.25
C ASN A 345 7.37 9.86 5.63
N ILE A 346 6.39 10.38 6.39
CA ILE A 346 5.46 11.40 5.88
C ILE A 346 6.20 12.72 5.55
N PRO A 347 7.09 13.24 6.41
CA PRO A 347 7.97 14.36 6.06
C PRO A 347 8.86 14.10 4.83
N ASN A 348 9.39 12.88 4.65
CA ASN A 348 10.20 12.51 3.50
C ASN A 348 9.39 12.64 2.20
N TYR A 349 8.11 12.26 2.19
CA TYR A 349 7.26 12.43 0.99
C TYR A 349 7.10 13.90 0.59
N LEU A 350 7.01 14.80 1.58
CA LEU A 350 6.93 16.24 1.35
C LEU A 350 8.25 16.84 0.89
N THR A 351 9.39 16.44 1.48
CA THR A 351 10.70 17.02 1.14
C THR A 351 11.21 16.52 -0.20
N THR A 352 11.08 15.22 -0.49
CA THR A 352 11.52 14.59 -1.74
C THR A 352 10.56 14.78 -2.91
N GLY A 353 9.27 15.04 -2.62
CA GLY A 353 8.22 15.04 -3.66
C GLY A 353 7.91 13.63 -4.18
N GLN A 354 8.28 12.58 -3.45
CA GLN A 354 8.04 11.19 -3.84
C GLN A 354 7.50 10.37 -2.69
N LEU A 355 6.48 9.56 -2.99
CA LEU A 355 5.99 8.52 -2.11
C LEU A 355 6.41 7.18 -2.69
N THR A 356 7.42 6.55 -2.09
CA THR A 356 7.91 5.23 -2.50
C THR A 356 7.37 4.17 -1.56
N VAL A 357 6.64 3.20 -2.12
CA VAL A 357 6.21 2.00 -1.41
C VAL A 357 7.12 0.85 -1.85
N PRO A 358 8.09 0.41 -1.02
CA PRO A 358 8.90 -0.75 -1.33
C PRO A 358 8.14 -2.05 -1.01
N LEU A 359 8.53 -3.17 -1.65
CA LEU A 359 8.23 -4.50 -1.14
C LEU A 359 9.15 -4.75 0.07
N PRO A 360 8.61 -4.96 1.28
CA PRO A 360 9.44 -5.25 2.44
C PRO A 360 10.18 -6.58 2.28
N PHE A 361 11.27 -6.74 3.02
CA PHE A 361 12.09 -7.94 2.97
C PHE A 361 11.30 -9.18 3.42
N GLY A 362 11.47 -10.31 2.74
CA GLY A 362 10.75 -11.56 3.06
C GLY A 362 9.25 -11.56 2.74
N VAL A 363 8.75 -10.49 2.12
CA VAL A 363 7.36 -10.39 1.67
C VAL A 363 7.24 -10.85 0.23
N GLU A 364 6.25 -11.71 -0.04
CA GLU A 364 5.93 -12.14 -1.39
C GLU A 364 5.21 -11.03 -2.16
N ASP A 365 5.61 -10.86 -3.43
CA ASP A 365 4.92 -10.00 -4.38
C ASP A 365 3.61 -10.63 -4.89
N SER A 366 2.57 -10.60 -4.06
CA SER A 366 1.25 -11.16 -4.35
C SER A 366 0.24 -10.09 -4.81
N GLU A 367 -0.77 -10.49 -5.58
CA GLU A 367 -1.85 -9.59 -6.02
C GLU A 367 -2.57 -8.93 -4.83
N VAL A 368 -2.84 -9.69 -3.77
CA VAL A 368 -3.48 -9.16 -2.55
C VAL A 368 -2.60 -8.10 -1.88
N TYR A 369 -1.29 -8.28 -1.86
CA TYR A 369 -0.36 -7.30 -1.29
C TYR A 369 -0.22 -6.06 -2.18
N ARG A 370 -0.13 -6.22 -3.51
CA ARG A 370 -0.14 -5.11 -4.48
C ARG A 370 -1.40 -4.26 -4.34
N ARG A 371 -2.59 -4.88 -4.29
CA ARG A 371 -3.88 -4.18 -4.10
C ARG A 371 -3.95 -3.49 -2.75
N LEU A 372 -3.56 -4.17 -1.66
CA LEU A 372 -3.59 -3.57 -0.32
C LEU A 372 -2.67 -2.35 -0.24
N ALA A 373 -1.41 -2.51 -0.65
CA ALA A 373 -0.40 -1.47 -0.52
C ALA A 373 -0.57 -0.35 -1.56
N GLY A 374 -0.98 -0.66 -2.79
CA GLY A 374 -1.14 0.30 -3.88
C GLY A 374 -2.48 1.04 -3.86
N ASP A 375 -3.57 0.39 -3.43
CA ASP A 375 -4.91 0.95 -3.55
C ASP A 375 -5.58 1.14 -2.20
N SER A 376 -5.75 0.08 -1.40
CA SER A 376 -6.54 0.17 -0.16
C SER A 376 -5.91 1.09 0.90
N LEU A 377 -4.58 1.11 1.00
CA LEU A 377 -3.83 1.95 1.96
C LEU A 377 -3.50 3.34 1.41
N MET A 378 -3.65 3.57 0.11
CA MET A 378 -3.29 4.85 -0.53
C MET A 378 -4.10 6.04 0.00
N PRO A 379 -5.44 5.95 0.14
CA PRO A 379 -6.22 7.04 0.75
C PRO A 379 -5.76 7.42 2.15
N ILE A 380 -5.26 6.46 2.94
CA ILE A 380 -4.78 6.73 4.31
C ILE A 380 -3.47 7.54 4.27
N ARG A 381 -2.57 7.19 3.35
CA ARG A 381 -1.32 7.95 3.15
C ARG A 381 -1.59 9.35 2.61
N GLU A 382 -2.57 9.48 1.71
CA GLU A 382 -3.04 10.78 1.22
C GLU A 382 -3.59 11.65 2.36
N GLN A 383 -4.40 11.08 3.26
CA GLN A 383 -4.89 11.76 4.46
C GLN A 383 -3.73 12.25 5.34
N ALA A 384 -2.74 11.40 5.61
CA ALA A 384 -1.59 11.74 6.44
C ALA A 384 -0.74 12.87 5.81
N VAL A 385 -0.38 12.75 4.53
CA VAL A 385 0.40 13.77 3.83
C VAL A 385 -0.38 15.09 3.71
N GLY A 386 -1.68 15.00 3.37
CA GLY A 386 -2.58 16.15 3.32
C GLY A 386 -2.65 16.89 4.64
N LEU A 387 -2.91 16.17 5.74
CA LEU A 387 -3.01 16.73 7.09
C LEU A 387 -1.73 17.44 7.50
N LEU A 388 -0.56 16.79 7.33
CA LEU A 388 0.72 17.42 7.66
C LEU A 388 0.98 18.66 6.80
N SER A 389 0.76 18.57 5.48
CA SER A 389 0.99 19.69 4.56
C SER A 389 0.14 20.91 4.90
N ASN A 390 -1.10 20.72 5.34
CA ASN A 390 -2.02 21.81 5.73
C ASN A 390 -1.54 22.57 6.99
N CYS A 391 -0.63 22.00 7.77
CA CYS A 391 0.01 22.65 8.92
C CYS A 391 1.29 23.41 8.55
N LEU A 392 1.78 23.28 7.32
CA LEU A 392 3.05 23.86 6.87
C LEU A 392 2.84 25.05 5.92
N HIS A 393 3.93 25.70 5.53
CA HIS A 393 3.91 26.81 4.57
C HIS A 393 3.26 26.42 3.23
N ARG A 394 2.62 27.38 2.55
CA ARG A 394 1.88 27.19 1.28
C ARG A 394 2.67 26.42 0.21
N PHE A 395 4.00 26.58 0.22
CA PHE A 395 4.92 25.83 -0.64
C PHE A 395 4.70 24.31 -0.56
N TYR A 396 4.52 23.74 0.63
CA TYR A 396 4.28 22.31 0.81
C TYR A 396 2.84 21.90 0.47
N GLN A 397 1.89 22.82 0.56
CA GLN A 397 0.47 22.55 0.28
C GLN A 397 0.16 22.44 -1.21
N THR A 398 1.04 22.93 -2.08
CA THR A 398 0.82 22.93 -3.54
C THR A 398 1.68 21.92 -4.29
N LYS A 399 2.43 21.08 -3.57
CA LYS A 399 3.32 20.09 -4.19
C LYS A 399 2.53 18.98 -4.89
N VAL A 400 3.13 18.47 -5.95
CA VAL A 400 2.74 17.20 -6.58
C VAL A 400 3.72 16.15 -6.11
N ILE A 401 3.21 15.06 -5.54
CA ILE A 401 4.01 13.94 -5.04
C ILE A 401 3.87 12.78 -6.01
N ASN A 402 4.98 12.29 -6.54
CA ASN A 402 4.99 11.14 -7.43
C ASN A 402 4.88 9.85 -6.61
N VAL A 403 3.90 9.00 -6.93
CA VAL A 403 3.71 7.70 -6.26
C VAL A 403 4.47 6.65 -7.04
N ARG A 404 5.26 5.85 -6.32
CA ARG A 404 6.09 4.78 -6.90
C ARG A 404 5.92 3.51 -6.10
N LEU A 405 5.30 2.52 -6.73
CA LEU A 405 5.16 1.18 -6.20
C LEU A 405 6.33 0.32 -6.70
N TRP A 406 6.75 -0.67 -5.90
CA TRP A 406 7.89 -1.53 -6.24
C TRP A 406 7.68 -2.34 -7.53
N HIS A 407 6.43 -2.61 -7.92
CA HIS A 407 6.07 -3.38 -9.11
C HIS A 407 5.79 -2.51 -10.34
N GLU A 408 5.92 -1.18 -10.22
CA GLU A 408 5.68 -0.22 -11.29
C GLU A 408 6.97 0.55 -11.62
N GLU A 409 7.63 0.18 -12.73
CA GLU A 409 8.87 0.84 -13.16
C GLU A 409 8.65 2.31 -13.56
N ASN A 410 7.53 2.59 -14.25
CA ASN A 410 7.18 3.90 -14.82
C ASN A 410 5.75 4.34 -14.42
N SER A 411 5.49 4.49 -13.13
CA SER A 411 4.19 4.99 -12.66
C SER A 411 3.98 6.47 -13.01
N THR A 412 2.81 6.80 -13.55
CA THR A 412 2.35 8.19 -13.75
C THR A 412 1.46 8.66 -12.59
N ARG A 413 1.27 7.83 -11.55
CA ARG A 413 0.39 8.13 -10.43
C ARG A 413 0.99 9.27 -9.59
N THR A 414 0.18 10.29 -9.31
CA THR A 414 0.59 11.45 -8.52
C THR A 414 -0.48 11.84 -7.51
N ILE A 415 -0.04 12.44 -6.39
CA ILE A 415 -0.89 13.06 -5.39
C ILE A 415 -0.71 14.56 -5.51
N ASN A 416 -1.75 15.27 -5.95
CA ASN A 416 -1.73 16.72 -6.04
C ASN A 416 -2.30 17.33 -4.75
N LEU A 417 -1.42 17.83 -3.88
CA LEU A 417 -1.82 18.37 -2.58
C LEU A 417 -2.70 19.63 -2.70
N LYS A 418 -2.63 20.35 -3.82
CA LYS A 418 -3.47 21.53 -4.07
C LYS A 418 -4.95 21.16 -4.22
N THR A 419 -5.24 20.00 -4.79
CA THR A 419 -6.60 19.54 -5.07
C THR A 419 -7.13 18.57 -4.02
N LEU A 420 -6.25 18.05 -3.16
CA LEU A 420 -6.63 17.17 -2.07
C LEU A 420 -7.54 17.91 -1.08
N PRO A 421 -8.70 17.35 -0.69
CA PRO A 421 -9.55 17.96 0.32
C PRO A 421 -8.81 18.15 1.64
N SER A 422 -8.97 19.32 2.27
CA SER A 422 -8.44 19.58 3.61
C SER A 422 -9.13 18.64 4.60
N VAL A 423 -8.37 17.67 5.12
CA VAL A 423 -8.85 16.76 6.17
C VAL A 423 -8.79 17.41 7.54
N ARG A 424 -7.94 18.43 7.72
CA ARG A 424 -7.80 19.14 8.99
C ARG A 424 -9.10 19.80 9.44
N ASP A 425 -9.84 20.38 8.50
CA ASP A 425 -11.12 21.04 8.83
C ASP A 425 -12.20 20.06 9.29
N SER A 426 -12.05 18.78 8.99
CA SER A 426 -13.00 17.76 9.42
C SER A 426 -12.83 17.36 10.90
N ILE A 427 -11.62 17.46 11.45
CA ILE A 427 -11.29 16.99 12.82
C ILE A 427 -11.12 18.10 13.85
N ARG A 428 -11.07 19.38 13.45
CA ARG A 428 -10.88 20.51 14.39
C ARG A 428 -12.00 20.71 15.42
N SER A 429 -13.12 20.00 15.32
CA SER A 429 -14.28 20.19 16.19
C SER A 429 -14.11 19.62 17.59
N TRP A 430 -13.16 18.71 17.81
CA TRP A 430 -12.93 18.07 19.10
C TRP A 430 -12.32 19.02 20.14
N ARG A 431 -12.88 19.01 21.35
CA ARG A 431 -12.25 19.54 22.58
C ARG A 431 -12.64 18.65 23.76
N ILE A 432 -11.70 17.90 24.31
CA ILE A 432 -11.92 17.09 25.52
C ILE A 432 -11.43 17.86 26.74
N ASN A 433 -12.22 17.88 27.82
CA ASN A 433 -11.79 18.37 29.12
C ASN A 433 -12.06 17.31 30.18
N HIS A 434 -11.00 16.74 30.76
CA HIS A 434 -11.12 15.65 31.72
C HIS A 434 -11.88 16.03 32.99
N LYS A 435 -11.86 17.30 33.40
CA LYS A 435 -12.63 17.79 34.57
C LYS A 435 -14.14 17.74 34.35
N GLN A 436 -14.60 17.61 33.11
CA GLN A 436 -16.01 17.60 32.74
C GLN A 436 -16.51 16.22 32.32
N LEU A 437 -15.65 15.20 32.41
CA LEU A 437 -16.01 13.82 32.08
C LEU A 437 -17.05 13.26 33.06
N PRO A 438 -18.03 12.49 32.55
CA PRO A 438 -18.87 11.65 33.39
C PRO A 438 -18.02 10.71 34.28
N THR A 439 -18.47 10.48 35.51
CA THR A 439 -17.76 9.63 36.50
C THR A 439 -17.48 8.21 35.99
N GLU A 440 -18.37 7.65 35.17
CA GLU A 440 -18.20 6.33 34.55
C GLU A 440 -16.97 6.28 33.63
N LEU A 441 -16.75 7.31 32.81
CA LEU A 441 -15.60 7.38 31.90
C LEU A 441 -14.30 7.68 32.64
N ALA A 442 -14.36 8.40 33.76
CA ALA A 442 -13.19 8.64 34.61
C ALA A 442 -12.60 7.33 35.18
N ASN A 443 -13.42 6.29 35.38
CA ASN A 443 -12.98 4.99 35.87
C ASN A 443 -12.35 4.10 34.78
N VAL A 444 -12.63 4.40 33.51
CA VAL A 444 -12.10 3.68 32.33
C VAL A 444 -10.80 4.31 31.82
N GLN A 445 -10.47 5.52 32.29
CA GLN A 445 -9.22 6.19 31.98
C GLN A 445 -8.05 5.30 32.41
N THR A 446 -7.33 4.81 31.40
CA THR A 446 -6.06 4.13 31.60
C THR A 446 -4.93 5.11 31.27
N PRO A 447 -3.77 5.01 31.94
CA PRO A 447 -2.62 5.89 31.68
C PRO A 447 -1.94 5.69 30.30
N HIS A 448 -2.50 4.84 29.43
CA HIS A 448 -2.06 4.61 28.06
C HIS A 448 -3.13 5.11 27.08
N GLY A 449 -2.73 5.63 25.92
CA GLY A 449 -3.64 6.02 24.84
C GLY A 449 -4.53 4.86 24.44
N SER A 450 -5.77 4.87 24.91
CA SER A 450 -6.60 3.67 24.89
C SER A 450 -7.69 3.76 23.82
N LEU A 451 -7.59 2.90 22.80
CA LEU A 451 -8.67 2.70 21.83
C LEU A 451 -9.95 2.19 22.52
N LYS A 452 -9.84 1.51 23.67
CA LYS A 452 -10.97 1.15 24.52
C LYS A 452 -11.67 2.40 25.06
N PHE A 453 -10.93 3.32 25.67
CA PHE A 453 -11.50 4.59 26.15
C PHE A 453 -12.18 5.35 24.99
N ALA A 454 -11.51 5.43 23.83
CA ALA A 454 -12.07 6.10 22.66
C ALA A 454 -13.40 5.45 22.21
N ALA A 455 -13.46 4.11 22.15
CA ALA A 455 -14.68 3.38 21.79
C ALA A 455 -15.82 3.57 22.81
N GLU A 456 -15.53 3.40 24.10
CA GLU A 456 -16.54 3.50 25.16
C GLU A 456 -17.06 4.92 25.36
N SER A 457 -16.18 5.93 25.32
CA SER A 457 -16.56 7.34 25.47
C SER A 457 -17.58 7.77 24.42
N LEU A 458 -17.46 7.26 23.18
CA LEU A 458 -18.38 7.52 22.09
C LEU A 458 -19.77 6.88 22.26
N THR A 459 -19.94 5.95 23.21
CA THR A 459 -21.26 5.39 23.56
C THR A 459 -22.01 6.24 24.58
N ASN A 460 -21.32 7.15 25.27
CA ASN A 460 -21.89 7.97 26.34
C ASN A 460 -22.48 9.28 25.80
N SER A 461 -23.80 9.39 25.78
CA SER A 461 -24.50 10.59 25.26
C SER A 461 -24.18 11.88 26.01
N ALA A 462 -23.91 11.81 27.32
CA ALA A 462 -23.55 12.98 28.12
C ALA A 462 -22.15 13.50 27.75
N PHE A 463 -21.22 12.61 27.40
CA PHE A 463 -19.92 12.97 26.86
C PHE A 463 -20.06 13.66 25.50
N LEU A 464 -20.78 13.04 24.54
CA LEU A 464 -20.95 13.57 23.18
C LEU A 464 -21.42 15.02 23.15
N SER A 465 -22.36 15.40 24.02
CA SER A 465 -22.89 16.78 24.11
C SER A 465 -21.83 17.84 24.47
N LYS A 466 -20.69 17.44 25.04
CA LYS A 466 -19.60 18.31 25.51
C LYS A 466 -18.34 18.26 24.65
N THR A 467 -18.32 17.44 23.60
CA THR A 467 -17.14 17.22 22.77
C THR A 467 -16.85 18.34 21.75
N PHE A 468 -17.81 19.23 21.50
CA PHE A 468 -17.68 20.31 20.51
C PHE A 468 -17.05 21.58 21.08
N SER A 469 -16.15 22.16 20.30
CA SER A 469 -15.47 23.43 20.61
C SER A 469 -16.42 24.64 20.74
N SER A 470 -16.21 25.47 21.77
CA SER A 470 -16.68 26.86 21.81
C SER A 470 -15.59 27.82 21.29
N LYS A 471 -15.96 29.06 20.90
CA LYS A 471 -15.03 30.03 20.26
C LYS A 471 -13.80 30.44 21.10
N GLU A 472 -13.75 30.13 22.40
CA GLU A 472 -12.69 30.50 23.34
C GLU A 472 -12.13 29.28 24.07
N SER A 473 -11.53 28.33 23.35
CA SER A 473 -11.05 27.07 23.93
C SER A 473 -9.57 27.10 24.32
N VAL A 474 -9.27 26.67 25.56
CA VAL A 474 -7.92 26.60 26.16
C VAL A 474 -7.13 25.43 25.57
N ALA A 475 -5.83 25.63 25.33
CA ALA A 475 -4.93 24.58 24.83
C ALA A 475 -4.85 23.37 25.77
N LEU A 476 -4.70 22.17 25.20
CA LEU A 476 -4.56 20.92 25.96
C LEU A 476 -3.17 20.85 26.59
N SER A 477 -3.10 20.60 27.90
CA SER A 477 -1.82 20.53 28.62
C SER A 477 -1.59 19.20 29.33
N SER A 478 -2.63 18.39 29.51
CA SER A 478 -2.52 17.06 30.13
C SER A 478 -2.19 16.01 29.08
N GLU A 479 -1.22 15.15 29.40
CA GLU A 479 -0.83 14.00 28.58
C GLU A 479 -2.05 13.15 28.14
N ASP A 480 -2.89 12.75 29.08
CA ASP A 480 -4.05 11.91 28.79
C ASP A 480 -5.08 12.65 27.90
N GLU A 481 -5.27 13.95 28.08
CA GLU A 481 -6.18 14.76 27.24
C GLU A 481 -5.70 14.79 25.79
N ILE A 482 -4.39 14.95 25.59
CA ILE A 482 -3.74 14.96 24.27
C ILE A 482 -3.88 13.60 23.60
N LEU A 483 -3.58 12.52 24.32
CA LEU A 483 -3.70 11.15 23.80
C LEU A 483 -5.14 10.81 23.40
N HIS A 484 -6.11 11.08 24.27
CA HIS A 484 -7.51 10.76 23.97
C HIS A 484 -8.05 11.58 22.80
N GLN A 485 -7.74 12.89 22.74
CA GLN A 485 -8.17 13.71 21.61
C GLN A 485 -7.52 13.25 20.30
N THR A 486 -6.22 12.92 20.32
CA THR A 486 -5.52 12.34 19.16
C THR A 486 -6.24 11.09 18.65
N LEU A 487 -6.65 10.18 19.55
CA LEU A 487 -7.35 8.96 19.17
C LEU A 487 -8.76 9.21 18.61
N LEU A 488 -9.52 10.17 19.15
CA LEU A 488 -10.84 10.51 18.62
C LEU A 488 -10.75 11.14 17.23
N GLU A 489 -9.80 12.04 17.02
CA GLU A 489 -9.51 12.62 15.71
C GLU A 489 -9.07 11.55 14.71
N PHE A 490 -8.20 10.63 15.12
CA PHE A 490 -7.80 9.47 14.33
C PHE A 490 -9.00 8.59 13.93
N LEU A 491 -9.89 8.25 14.87
CA LEU A 491 -11.09 7.46 14.60
C LEU A 491 -12.05 8.18 13.64
N GLN A 492 -12.15 9.50 13.72
CA GLN A 492 -12.93 10.29 12.77
C GLN A 492 -12.32 10.27 11.36
N LEU A 493 -11.00 10.43 11.21
CA LEU A 493 -10.33 10.32 9.91
C LEU A 493 -10.48 8.93 9.30
N ARG A 494 -10.48 7.89 10.14
CA ARG A 494 -10.75 6.52 9.72
C ARG A 494 -12.24 6.28 9.43
N GLY A 495 -13.15 7.18 9.80
CA GLY A 495 -14.58 7.08 9.52
C GLY A 495 -15.34 6.16 10.47
N TYR A 496 -14.81 5.91 11.66
CA TYR A 496 -15.54 5.28 12.78
C TYR A 496 -16.45 6.29 13.48
N VAL A 497 -16.15 7.58 13.33
CA VAL A 497 -16.91 8.69 13.88
C VAL A 497 -17.24 9.68 12.77
N ASN A 498 -18.44 10.24 12.80
CA ASN A 498 -18.86 11.28 11.85
C ASN A 498 -18.53 12.69 12.36
N SER A 499 -18.80 13.73 11.56
CA SER A 499 -18.56 15.13 11.93
C SER A 499 -19.46 15.66 13.07
N ARG A 500 -20.43 14.86 13.51
CA ARG A 500 -21.26 15.13 14.70
C ARG A 500 -20.76 14.38 15.93
N HIS A 501 -19.56 13.81 15.87
CA HIS A 501 -18.95 13.00 16.92
C HIS A 501 -19.76 11.73 17.26
N GLU A 502 -20.67 11.30 16.37
CA GLU A 502 -21.47 10.08 16.56
C GLU A 502 -20.81 8.88 15.87
N LEU A 503 -20.97 7.69 16.47
CA LEU A 503 -20.49 6.44 15.90
C LEU A 503 -21.14 6.16 14.53
N THR A 504 -20.31 5.89 13.51
CA THR A 504 -20.77 5.33 12.24
C THR A 504 -21.10 3.84 12.41
N ASP A 505 -21.57 3.18 11.34
CA ASP A 505 -21.80 1.74 11.41
C ASP A 505 -20.52 0.96 11.71
N TRP A 506 -19.39 1.34 11.11
CA TRP A 506 -18.07 0.79 11.47
C TRP A 506 -17.65 1.17 12.90
N GLY A 507 -17.97 2.38 13.36
CA GLY A 507 -17.87 2.79 14.77
C GLY A 507 -18.53 1.80 15.73
N LYS A 508 -19.80 1.48 15.46
CA LYS A 508 -20.56 0.50 16.25
C LYS A 508 -19.97 -0.90 16.17
N CYS A 509 -19.48 -1.32 14.99
CA CYS A 509 -18.80 -2.62 14.84
C CYS A 509 -17.61 -2.75 15.79
N PHE A 510 -16.76 -1.72 15.84
CA PHE A 510 -15.60 -1.72 16.72
C PHE A 510 -16.00 -1.72 18.19
N VAL A 511 -17.03 -0.95 18.58
CA VAL A 511 -17.57 -0.95 19.95
C VAL A 511 -18.06 -2.33 20.37
N GLU A 512 -18.76 -3.07 19.50
CA GLU A 512 -19.20 -4.43 19.81
C GLU A 512 -18.02 -5.41 19.97
N ALA A 513 -16.94 -5.20 19.22
CA ALA A 513 -15.69 -5.92 19.40
C ALA A 513 -15.06 -5.68 20.78
N VAL A 514 -15.03 -4.42 21.22
CA VAL A 514 -14.51 -4.01 22.54
C VAL A 514 -15.34 -4.64 23.67
N LYS A 515 -16.68 -4.61 23.57
CA LYS A 515 -17.56 -5.26 24.56
C LYS A 515 -17.35 -6.76 24.67
N ALA A 516 -17.06 -7.42 23.55
CA ALA A 516 -16.77 -8.85 23.53
C ALA A 516 -15.46 -9.16 24.27
N LEU A 517 -14.43 -8.31 24.12
CA LEU A 517 -13.19 -8.41 24.90
C LEU A 517 -13.44 -8.20 26.40
N ASP A 518 -14.25 -7.22 26.80
CA ASP A 518 -14.55 -6.97 28.22
C ASP A 518 -15.33 -8.11 28.89
N SER A 519 -16.07 -8.87 28.08
CA SER A 519 -16.81 -10.05 28.54
C SER A 519 -15.94 -11.32 28.59
N ALA A 520 -14.68 -11.24 28.12
CA ALA A 520 -13.77 -12.37 28.09
C ALA A 520 -13.34 -12.78 29.50
N LYS A 521 -13.16 -14.08 29.70
CA LYS A 521 -12.66 -14.63 30.98
C LYS A 521 -11.14 -14.49 31.12
N ALA A 522 -10.43 -14.38 30.00
CA ALA A 522 -8.99 -14.23 29.96
C ALA A 522 -8.59 -12.76 30.20
N PRO A 523 -7.44 -12.48 30.85
CA PRO A 523 -6.95 -11.12 30.99
C PRO A 523 -6.64 -10.50 29.62
N VAL A 524 -7.24 -9.34 29.35
CA VAL A 524 -7.08 -8.59 28.10
C VAL A 524 -6.15 -7.40 28.34
N ASP A 525 -5.07 -7.30 27.57
CA ASP A 525 -4.13 -6.17 27.58
C ASP A 525 -4.51 -5.09 26.55
N SER A 526 -3.87 -3.92 26.61
CA SER A 526 -4.05 -2.83 25.65
C SER A 526 -3.77 -3.27 24.21
N GLN A 527 -2.75 -4.10 24.01
CA GLN A 527 -2.34 -4.62 22.71
C GLN A 527 -3.45 -5.44 22.03
N THR A 528 -4.29 -6.14 22.80
CA THR A 528 -5.42 -6.90 22.27
C THR A 528 -6.49 -5.99 21.65
N TYR A 529 -6.76 -4.83 22.24
CA TYR A 529 -7.70 -3.85 21.65
C TYR A 529 -7.16 -3.27 20.33
N GLU A 530 -5.85 -3.00 20.26
CA GLU A 530 -5.19 -2.60 19.01
C GLU A 530 -5.28 -3.70 17.94
N SER A 531 -5.08 -4.96 18.35
CA SER A 531 -5.16 -6.13 17.47
C SER A 531 -6.57 -6.28 16.89
N VAL A 532 -7.62 -6.09 17.70
CA VAL A 532 -9.00 -6.09 17.22
C VAL A 532 -9.25 -4.91 16.27
N PHE A 533 -8.74 -3.71 16.56
CA PHE A 533 -8.90 -2.58 15.64
C PHE A 533 -8.29 -2.86 14.27
N ILE A 534 -7.07 -3.42 14.23
CA ILE A 534 -6.40 -3.82 12.99
C ILE A 534 -7.22 -4.88 12.26
N ALA A 535 -7.77 -5.87 12.97
CA ALA A 535 -8.62 -6.89 12.38
C ALA A 535 -9.89 -6.29 11.73
N VAL A 536 -10.54 -5.32 12.39
CA VAL A 536 -11.71 -4.62 11.83
C VAL A 536 -11.32 -3.79 10.60
N GLU A 537 -10.18 -3.12 10.61
CA GLU A 537 -9.66 -2.43 9.42
C GLU A 537 -9.37 -3.40 8.27
N MET A 538 -8.79 -4.57 8.55
CA MET A 538 -8.53 -5.60 7.54
C MET A 538 -9.83 -6.23 6.99
N LEU A 539 -10.85 -6.41 7.84
CA LEU A 539 -12.20 -6.79 7.40
C LEU A 539 -12.76 -5.75 6.44
N ARG A 540 -12.72 -4.46 6.82
CA ARG A 540 -13.21 -3.35 6.01
C ARG A 540 -12.49 -3.21 4.68
N MET A 541 -11.20 -3.55 4.62
CA MET A 541 -10.40 -3.56 3.39
C MET A 541 -10.59 -4.84 2.55
N GLY A 542 -11.38 -5.81 3.01
CA GLY A 542 -11.65 -7.06 2.30
C GLY A 542 -10.44 -8.00 2.18
N VAL A 543 -9.48 -7.90 3.11
CA VAL A 543 -8.27 -8.75 3.12
C VAL A 543 -8.29 -9.82 4.21
N LEU A 544 -9.13 -9.65 5.25
CA LEU A 544 -9.39 -10.67 6.27
C LEU A 544 -10.68 -11.44 5.93
N GLY A 545 -10.55 -12.72 5.61
CA GLY A 545 -11.66 -13.59 5.21
C GLY A 545 -11.21 -15.02 4.88
N SER A 546 -12.13 -15.89 4.47
CA SER A 546 -11.88 -17.30 4.14
C SER A 546 -11.14 -17.53 2.81
N SER A 547 -11.00 -16.48 1.99
CA SER A 547 -10.34 -16.59 0.69
C SER A 547 -8.89 -17.07 0.82
N ASN A 548 -8.53 -18.15 0.14
CA ASN A 548 -7.16 -18.64 0.15
C ASN A 548 -6.27 -17.84 -0.82
N TRP A 549 -5.73 -16.71 -0.35
CA TRP A 549 -4.85 -15.84 -1.12
C TRP A 549 -3.52 -16.48 -1.55
N PHE A 550 -3.09 -17.55 -0.88
CA PHE A 550 -1.78 -18.17 -1.10
C PHE A 550 -1.93 -19.71 -1.22
N PRO A 551 -2.63 -20.22 -2.25
CA PRO A 551 -2.97 -21.64 -2.35
C PRO A 551 -1.76 -22.54 -2.63
N HIS A 552 -0.68 -21.98 -3.16
CA HIS A 552 0.55 -22.71 -3.48
C HIS A 552 1.57 -22.72 -2.34
N HIS A 553 1.30 -22.02 -1.23
CA HIS A 553 2.22 -21.92 -0.10
C HIS A 553 2.05 -23.06 0.88
N SER A 554 3.18 -23.54 1.41
CA SER A 554 3.21 -24.55 2.46
C SER A 554 2.79 -24.00 3.83
N GLY A 555 2.48 -24.92 4.74
CA GLY A 555 2.11 -24.61 6.13
C GLY A 555 0.66 -24.16 6.34
N GLY A 556 -0.25 -24.48 5.41
CA GLY A 556 -1.69 -24.33 5.62
C GLY A 556 -2.33 -25.46 6.43
N PRO A 557 -3.65 -25.37 6.71
CA PRO A 557 -4.40 -26.43 7.38
C PRO A 557 -4.43 -27.73 6.56
N MET A 558 -4.22 -28.86 7.24
CA MET A 558 -4.03 -30.16 6.56
C MET A 558 -5.18 -31.13 6.81
N ARG A 559 -5.98 -30.94 7.86
CA ARG A 559 -6.97 -31.93 8.33
C ARG A 559 -8.40 -31.40 8.31
N GLY A 560 -9.36 -32.32 8.33
CA GLY A 560 -10.79 -32.00 8.23
C GLY A 560 -11.31 -31.86 6.79
N SER A 561 -12.58 -31.48 6.68
CA SER A 561 -13.22 -31.10 5.41
C SER A 561 -12.63 -29.80 4.85
N ASP A 562 -12.91 -29.45 3.59
CA ASP A 562 -12.45 -28.18 3.03
C ASP A 562 -13.02 -26.96 3.75
N GLU A 563 -14.21 -27.11 4.32
CA GLU A 563 -14.83 -26.12 5.19
C GLU A 563 -14.06 -25.99 6.52
N ASP A 564 -13.69 -27.12 7.15
CA ASP A 564 -12.85 -27.10 8.36
C ASP A 564 -11.49 -26.46 8.11
N LYS A 565 -10.86 -26.75 6.96
CA LYS A 565 -9.58 -26.13 6.57
C LYS A 565 -9.73 -24.62 6.34
N SER A 566 -10.80 -24.19 5.68
CA SER A 566 -11.11 -22.77 5.47
C SER A 566 -11.29 -22.04 6.80
N PHE A 567 -12.01 -22.64 7.75
CA PHE A 567 -12.20 -22.07 9.08
C PHE A 567 -10.92 -22.06 9.91
N ASN A 568 -10.16 -23.16 9.90
CA ASN A 568 -8.86 -23.21 10.56
C ASN A 568 -7.97 -22.07 10.05
N LEU A 569 -7.84 -21.92 8.72
CA LEU A 569 -7.06 -20.85 8.12
C LEU A 569 -7.52 -19.46 8.57
N LEU A 570 -8.83 -19.20 8.58
CA LEU A 570 -9.39 -17.93 8.99
C LEU A 570 -9.12 -17.61 10.47
N ILE A 571 -9.32 -18.59 11.37
CA ILE A 571 -9.05 -18.41 12.81
C ILE A 571 -7.55 -18.20 13.04
N SER A 572 -6.69 -18.97 12.39
CA SER A 572 -5.23 -18.80 12.45
C SER A 572 -4.77 -17.44 11.92
N ARG A 573 -5.41 -16.91 10.89
CA ARG A 573 -5.14 -15.56 10.37
C ARG A 573 -5.50 -14.46 11.37
N VAL A 574 -6.64 -14.58 12.03
CA VAL A 574 -7.00 -13.65 13.12
C VAL A 574 -5.97 -13.73 14.24
N ALA A 575 -5.54 -14.94 14.60
CA ALA A 575 -4.50 -15.14 15.59
C ALA A 575 -3.14 -14.54 15.21
N CYS A 576 -2.77 -14.47 13.91
CA CYS A 576 -1.56 -13.75 13.44
C CYS A 576 -1.58 -12.23 13.70
N ILE A 577 -2.73 -11.64 14.04
CA ILE A 577 -2.82 -10.21 14.38
C ILE A 577 -2.35 -9.97 15.82
N GLY A 578 -2.55 -10.97 16.69
CA GLY A 578 -1.97 -11.02 18.02
C GLY A 578 -0.50 -11.42 18.01
N LYS A 579 0.06 -11.69 19.20
CA LYS A 579 1.47 -12.02 19.40
C LYS A 579 1.62 -13.29 20.23
N LEU A 580 2.59 -14.13 19.87
CA LEU A 580 2.89 -15.33 20.64
C LEU A 580 3.63 -14.96 21.93
N LYS A 581 3.12 -15.41 23.08
CA LYS A 581 3.84 -15.36 24.36
C LYS A 581 4.89 -16.47 24.40
N HIS A 582 6.14 -16.09 24.18
CA HIS A 582 7.29 -16.97 24.02
C HIS A 582 8.44 -16.50 24.91
N LYS A 583 9.26 -17.44 25.39
CA LYS A 583 10.47 -17.12 26.15
C LYS A 583 11.41 -16.20 25.34
N PRO A 584 12.24 -15.36 25.98
CA PRO A 584 13.16 -14.44 25.28
C PRO A 584 14.38 -15.19 24.70
N ILE A 585 14.12 -16.14 23.82
CA ILE A 585 15.09 -16.94 23.06
C ILE A 585 14.57 -17.08 21.63
N GLY A 586 15.47 -17.42 20.70
CA GLY A 586 15.07 -17.65 19.31
C GLY A 586 13.97 -18.70 19.18
N TYR A 587 13.02 -18.43 18.29
CA TYR A 587 11.90 -19.34 18.05
C TYR A 587 12.37 -20.73 17.58
N SER A 588 11.74 -21.76 18.15
CA SER A 588 11.82 -23.13 17.65
C SER A 588 10.40 -23.68 17.54
N GLY A 589 10.06 -24.21 16.35
CA GLY A 589 8.72 -24.70 16.09
C GLY A 589 8.43 -24.84 14.61
N PRO A 590 7.21 -25.29 14.26
CA PRO A 590 6.75 -25.34 12.89
C PRO A 590 6.71 -23.94 12.25
N LEU A 591 6.84 -23.89 10.92
CA LEU A 591 6.78 -22.67 10.12
C LEU A 591 5.56 -22.71 9.20
N SER A 592 5.10 -21.54 8.77
CA SER A 592 4.00 -21.43 7.81
C SER A 592 4.23 -20.26 6.86
N ARG A 593 4.58 -20.58 5.61
CA ARG A 593 4.73 -19.58 4.54
C ARG A 593 3.40 -18.89 4.26
N GLN A 594 2.29 -19.64 4.33
CA GLN A 594 0.94 -19.11 4.16
C GLN A 594 0.59 -18.04 5.20
N LEU A 595 0.88 -18.29 6.48
CA LEU A 595 0.61 -17.32 7.56
C LEU A 595 1.63 -16.18 7.60
N LEU A 596 2.90 -16.42 7.24
CA LEU A 596 3.89 -15.35 7.05
C LEU A 596 3.46 -14.35 5.97
N SER A 597 2.95 -14.85 4.85
CA SER A 597 2.45 -14.03 3.74
C SER A 597 1.25 -13.19 4.19
N PHE A 598 0.33 -13.77 4.96
CA PHE A 598 -0.78 -13.03 5.56
C PHE A 598 -0.30 -11.99 6.58
N ARG A 599 0.67 -12.32 7.44
CA ARG A 599 1.27 -11.42 8.42
C ARG A 599 1.81 -10.14 7.78
N SER A 600 2.37 -10.25 6.58
CA SER A 600 2.87 -9.09 5.82
C SER A 600 1.77 -8.07 5.49
N LEU A 601 0.53 -8.52 5.26
CA LEU A 601 -0.62 -7.64 5.10
C LEU A 601 -0.94 -6.89 6.40
N ILE A 602 -0.88 -7.59 7.53
CA ILE A 602 -1.12 -7.01 8.86
C ILE A 602 -0.11 -5.88 9.14
N SER A 603 1.17 -6.12 8.93
CA SER A 603 2.22 -5.12 9.19
C SER A 603 2.12 -3.90 8.26
N ALA A 604 1.68 -4.08 7.01
CA ALA A 604 1.42 -2.96 6.10
C ALA A 604 0.27 -2.06 6.59
N VAL A 605 -0.82 -2.65 7.08
CA VAL A 605 -1.94 -1.92 7.70
C VAL A 605 -1.47 -1.22 8.97
N ARG A 606 -0.86 -1.96 9.91
CA ARG A 606 -0.37 -1.45 11.20
C ARG A 606 0.54 -0.23 11.03
N ARG A 607 1.56 -0.34 10.17
CA ARG A 607 2.49 0.77 9.88
C ARG A 607 1.79 2.00 9.32
N THR A 608 0.86 1.82 8.38
CA THR A 608 0.13 2.95 7.77
C THR A 608 -0.79 3.64 8.78
N LEU A 609 -1.42 2.88 9.69
CA LEU A 609 -2.23 3.43 10.79
C LEU A 609 -1.35 4.17 11.82
N ARG A 610 -0.17 3.63 12.13
CA ARG A 610 0.82 4.29 13.01
C ARG A 610 1.25 5.65 12.44
N GLU A 611 1.57 5.70 11.15
CA GLU A 611 1.96 6.94 10.46
C GLU A 611 0.82 7.98 10.53
N LEU A 612 -0.44 7.56 10.35
CA LEU A 612 -1.58 8.48 10.45
C LEU A 612 -1.74 9.04 11.86
N VAL A 613 -1.71 8.20 12.91
CA VAL A 613 -1.95 8.68 14.29
C VAL A 613 -0.84 9.61 14.78
N GLU A 614 0.43 9.38 14.40
CA GLU A 614 1.54 10.29 14.67
C GLU A 614 1.34 11.67 14.00
N VAL A 615 0.84 11.67 12.76
CA VAL A 615 0.54 12.93 12.05
C VAL A 615 -0.64 13.66 12.67
N VAL A 616 -1.66 12.96 13.17
CA VAL A 616 -2.77 13.59 13.91
C VAL A 616 -2.23 14.34 15.13
N LEU A 617 -1.46 13.67 15.99
CA LEU A 617 -0.81 14.28 17.16
C LEU A 617 0.04 15.50 16.76
N THR A 618 0.89 15.33 15.75
CA THR A 618 1.76 16.39 15.25
C THR A 618 0.94 17.58 14.73
N SER A 619 -0.19 17.33 14.08
CA SER A 619 -1.05 18.38 13.53
C SER A 619 -1.69 19.25 14.61
N MET A 620 -2.06 18.65 15.75
CA MET A 620 -2.57 19.36 16.93
C MET A 620 -1.48 20.23 17.57
N LEU A 621 -0.26 19.68 17.71
CA LEU A 621 0.91 20.38 18.22
C LEU A 621 1.27 21.60 17.37
N LEU A 622 1.46 21.40 16.05
CA LEU A 622 1.71 22.49 15.09
C LEU A 622 0.54 23.49 15.03
N GLY A 623 -0.67 23.00 15.30
CA GLY A 623 -1.89 23.79 15.31
C GLY A 623 -2.07 24.73 16.49
N GLY A 624 -1.25 24.59 17.54
CA GLY A 624 -1.43 25.31 18.81
C GLY A 624 -2.66 24.86 19.59
N GLU A 625 -3.16 23.66 19.31
CA GLU A 625 -4.27 23.04 20.04
C GLU A 625 -3.78 22.43 21.36
N VAL A 626 -2.49 22.08 21.40
CA VAL A 626 -1.74 21.61 22.56
C VAL A 626 -0.86 22.74 23.10
N ASP A 627 -0.69 22.81 24.41
CA ASP A 627 0.21 23.75 25.08
C ASP A 627 1.66 23.49 24.66
N ARG A 628 2.34 24.56 24.23
CA ARG A 628 3.72 24.49 23.76
C ARG A 628 4.75 24.45 24.88
N SER A 629 4.34 24.67 26.13
CA SER A 629 5.26 24.54 27.29
C SER A 629 5.42 23.11 27.80
N ILE A 630 4.84 22.11 27.12
CA ILE A 630 5.02 20.70 27.47
C ILE A 630 6.50 20.33 27.30
N ASP A 631 7.04 19.67 28.32
CA ASP A 631 8.44 19.26 28.35
C ASP A 631 8.73 18.07 27.41
N SER A 632 10.01 17.85 27.13
CA SER A 632 10.44 16.81 26.20
C SER A 632 10.17 15.38 26.68
N GLU A 633 10.16 15.14 27.99
CA GLU A 633 9.90 13.82 28.57
C GLU A 633 8.44 13.45 28.36
N THR A 634 7.52 14.38 28.64
CA THR A 634 6.08 14.23 28.38
C THR A 634 5.80 13.98 26.89
N LEU A 635 6.46 14.71 25.96
CA LEU A 635 6.30 14.46 24.51
C LEU A 635 6.73 13.04 24.10
N THR A 636 7.83 12.56 24.68
CA THR A 636 8.35 11.22 24.43
C THR A 636 7.39 10.15 24.98
N SER A 637 6.85 10.40 26.18
CA SER A 637 5.83 9.56 26.82
C SER A 637 4.56 9.43 25.99
N ILE A 638 4.03 10.56 25.48
CA ILE A 638 2.87 10.58 24.58
C ILE A 638 3.15 9.73 23.33
N SER A 639 4.32 9.91 22.71
CA SER A 639 4.71 9.15 21.51
C SER A 639 4.76 7.64 21.76
N ASP A 640 5.30 7.22 22.91
CA ASP A 640 5.39 5.81 23.31
C ASP A 640 3.99 5.18 23.55
N LYS A 641 3.09 5.94 24.16
CA LYS A 641 1.72 5.54 24.50
C LYS A 641 0.74 5.57 23.33
N LEU A 642 1.13 6.11 22.17
CA LEU A 642 0.33 5.99 20.95
C LEU A 642 0.25 4.51 20.51
N PRO A 643 -0.87 4.07 19.90
CA PRO A 643 -1.05 2.68 19.49
C PRO A 643 -0.16 2.29 18.30
N PHE A 644 -0.12 0.98 17.99
CA PHE A 644 0.48 0.38 16.80
C PHE A 644 2.02 0.36 16.77
N VAL A 645 2.69 0.46 17.91
CA VAL A 645 4.17 0.29 18.00
C VAL A 645 4.57 -1.18 17.96
N ASP A 646 3.87 -2.04 18.69
CA ASP A 646 4.22 -3.46 18.78
C ASP A 646 3.89 -4.17 17.47
N ASP A 647 4.87 -4.83 16.89
CA ASP A 647 4.66 -5.62 15.68
C ASP A 647 4.13 -7.02 16.03
N ASN A 648 3.50 -7.66 15.05
CA ASN A 648 2.98 -9.02 15.16
C ASN A 648 3.88 -10.02 14.42
N ASP A 649 3.93 -11.24 14.94
CA ASP A 649 4.56 -12.41 14.31
C ASP A 649 3.48 -13.41 13.85
N CYS A 650 3.83 -14.38 13.00
CA CYS A 650 2.87 -15.42 12.61
C CYS A 650 2.81 -16.61 13.59
N GLY A 651 3.62 -16.62 14.65
CA GLY A 651 3.78 -17.72 15.60
C GLY A 651 2.49 -18.07 16.34
N LEU A 652 1.70 -17.08 16.78
CA LEU A 652 0.41 -17.35 17.43
C LEU A 652 -0.59 -18.00 16.46
N GLY A 653 -0.59 -17.57 15.20
CA GLY A 653 -1.39 -18.21 14.15
C GLY A 653 -0.95 -19.64 13.85
N ILE A 654 0.36 -19.91 13.83
CA ILE A 654 0.89 -21.27 13.66
C ILE A 654 0.48 -22.16 14.84
N ALA A 655 0.51 -21.64 16.07
CA ALA A 655 0.07 -22.36 17.27
C ALA A 655 -1.41 -22.76 17.18
N VAL A 656 -2.28 -21.82 16.83
CA VAL A 656 -3.72 -22.08 16.62
C VAL A 656 -3.95 -23.07 15.48
N ARG A 657 -3.27 -22.88 14.34
CA ARG A 657 -3.39 -23.78 13.19
C ARG A 657 -3.06 -25.23 13.57
N THR A 658 -1.93 -25.40 14.27
CA THR A 658 -1.41 -26.69 14.69
C THR A 658 -2.35 -27.35 15.71
N TYR A 659 -2.88 -26.59 16.65
CA TYR A 659 -3.89 -27.06 17.59
C TYR A 659 -5.16 -27.56 16.88
N LEU A 660 -5.71 -26.76 15.95
CA LEU A 660 -6.93 -27.11 15.22
C LEU A 660 -6.75 -28.32 14.30
N ASP A 661 -5.59 -28.44 13.63
CA ASP A 661 -5.27 -29.63 12.84
C ASP A 661 -5.19 -30.88 13.73
N ASP A 662 -4.49 -30.85 14.88
CA ASP A 662 -4.45 -32.03 15.76
C ASP A 662 -5.81 -32.37 16.37
N LEU A 663 -6.62 -31.37 16.69
CA LEU A 663 -7.97 -31.57 17.21
C LEU A 663 -8.86 -32.29 16.20
N LEU A 664 -8.83 -31.89 14.93
CA LEU A 664 -9.62 -32.50 13.85
C LEU A 664 -9.19 -33.92 13.48
N TYR A 665 -8.00 -34.34 13.91
CA TYR A 665 -7.52 -35.72 13.74
C TYR A 665 -8.08 -36.69 14.76
N GLN A 666 -8.53 -36.18 15.91
CA GLN A 666 -9.03 -37.03 16.98
C GLN A 666 -10.44 -37.55 16.63
N PRO A 667 -10.77 -38.82 16.95
CA PRO A 667 -12.08 -39.42 16.63
C PRO A 667 -13.30 -38.68 17.21
N GLU A 668 -13.12 -37.94 18.31
CA GLU A 668 -14.16 -37.16 19.00
C GLU A 668 -13.77 -35.66 19.14
N SER A 669 -13.38 -35.01 18.05
CA SER A 669 -12.90 -33.61 18.04
C SER A 669 -13.83 -32.58 18.71
N SER A 670 -15.13 -32.85 18.82
CA SER A 670 -16.11 -31.99 19.49
C SER A 670 -16.20 -32.19 21.01
N SER A 671 -15.61 -33.25 21.57
CA SER A 671 -15.67 -33.58 23.00
C SER A 671 -14.82 -32.60 23.83
N PRO A 672 -15.35 -32.05 24.95
CA PRO A 672 -14.56 -31.20 25.85
C PRO A 672 -13.28 -31.86 26.34
N LYS A 673 -13.35 -33.17 26.64
CA LYS A 673 -12.20 -33.96 27.10
C LYS A 673 -11.09 -34.02 26.05
N THR A 674 -11.45 -34.29 24.79
CA THR A 674 -10.49 -34.32 23.68
C THR A 674 -9.86 -32.95 23.44
N ARG A 675 -10.62 -31.86 23.60
CA ARG A 675 -10.09 -30.50 23.50
C ARG A 675 -9.04 -30.21 24.57
N GLU A 676 -9.30 -30.61 25.82
CA GLU A 676 -8.34 -30.48 26.93
C GLU A 676 -7.09 -31.34 26.69
N GLU A 677 -7.25 -32.58 26.24
CA GLU A 677 -6.14 -33.49 25.93
C GLU A 677 -5.23 -32.93 24.83
N VAL A 678 -5.80 -32.40 23.74
CA VAL A 678 -5.01 -31.80 22.64
C VAL A 678 -4.37 -30.48 23.07
N ARG A 679 -5.06 -29.65 23.87
CA ARG A 679 -4.48 -28.43 24.45
C ARG A 679 -3.23 -28.73 25.28
N ALA A 680 -3.26 -29.78 26.09
CA ALA A 680 -2.14 -30.19 26.94
C ALA A 680 -0.89 -30.63 26.14
N LYS A 681 -1.04 -31.07 24.89
CA LYS A 681 0.08 -31.44 24.00
C LYS A 681 0.87 -30.26 23.47
N GLY A 682 0.44 -29.02 23.70
CA GLY A 682 1.08 -27.81 23.17
C GLY A 682 2.60 -27.73 23.30
N LYS A 683 3.14 -28.25 24.42
CA LYS A 683 4.59 -28.29 24.69
C LYS A 683 5.38 -29.21 23.75
N GLU A 684 4.73 -30.17 23.10
CA GLU A 684 5.37 -31.05 22.11
C GLU A 684 5.77 -30.27 20.85
N TRP A 685 4.94 -29.30 20.44
CA TRP A 685 5.18 -28.49 19.24
C TRP A 685 5.89 -27.16 19.57
N PHE A 686 5.60 -26.57 20.73
CA PHE A 686 6.09 -25.26 21.15
C PHE A 686 6.77 -25.34 22.53
N GLN A 687 7.96 -25.92 22.57
CA GLN A 687 8.71 -26.19 23.81
C GLN A 687 9.07 -24.91 24.60
N HIS A 688 9.15 -23.78 23.91
CA HIS A 688 9.60 -22.49 24.46
C HIS A 688 8.48 -21.46 24.60
N SER A 689 7.23 -21.84 24.32
CA SER A 689 6.05 -21.06 24.70
C SER A 689 6.03 -20.87 26.22
N GLU A 690 5.66 -19.67 26.70
CA GLU A 690 5.50 -19.44 28.14
C GLU A 690 4.34 -20.27 28.68
N SER A 691 3.20 -20.24 27.97
CA SER A 691 2.04 -21.09 28.21
C SER A 691 1.27 -21.26 26.90
N PHE A 692 1.17 -22.49 26.41
CA PHE A 692 0.46 -22.75 25.15
C PHE A 692 -1.06 -22.56 25.32
N GLU A 693 -1.58 -22.91 26.50
CA GLU A 693 -3.01 -22.74 26.82
C GLU A 693 -3.40 -21.27 26.88
N ASP A 694 -2.61 -20.42 27.55
CA ASP A 694 -2.88 -18.98 27.61
C ASP A 694 -2.77 -18.32 26.23
N ASN A 695 -1.85 -18.79 25.38
CA ASN A 695 -1.75 -18.34 23.99
C ASN A 695 -3.01 -18.69 23.20
N LEU A 696 -3.52 -19.93 23.33
CA LEU A 696 -4.78 -20.31 22.69
C LEU A 696 -5.95 -19.48 23.21
N ASP A 697 -6.04 -19.26 24.52
CA ASP A 697 -7.13 -18.46 25.11
C ASP A 697 -7.08 -17.00 24.65
N ALA A 698 -5.89 -16.41 24.54
CA ALA A 698 -5.73 -15.08 23.94
C ALA A 698 -6.18 -15.06 22.48
N ALA A 699 -5.80 -16.06 21.68
CA ALA A 699 -6.18 -16.14 20.28
C ALA A 699 -7.70 -16.34 20.07
N PHE A 700 -8.34 -17.17 20.89
CA PHE A 700 -9.79 -17.39 20.81
C PHE A 700 -10.58 -16.19 21.36
N THR A 701 -10.06 -15.49 22.37
CA THR A 701 -10.62 -14.21 22.83
C THR A 701 -10.59 -13.17 21.71
N LEU A 702 -9.46 -13.07 20.99
CA LEU A 702 -9.32 -12.20 19.82
C LEU A 702 -10.29 -12.61 18.71
N TRP A 703 -10.42 -13.92 18.43
CA TRP A 703 -11.39 -14.45 17.48
C TRP A 703 -12.82 -14.05 17.82
N ASP A 704 -13.26 -14.25 19.06
CA ASP A 704 -14.63 -13.95 19.50
C ASP A 704 -14.95 -12.46 19.34
N ALA A 705 -13.99 -11.57 19.61
CA ALA A 705 -14.15 -10.13 19.42
C ALA A 705 -14.24 -9.72 17.94
N VAL A 706 -13.36 -10.28 17.09
CA VAL A 706 -13.44 -10.06 15.63
C VAL A 706 -14.72 -10.64 15.07
N TYR A 707 -15.16 -11.78 15.61
CA TYR A 707 -16.42 -12.38 15.24
C TYR A 707 -17.59 -11.45 15.56
N ALA A 708 -17.67 -10.95 16.80
CA ALA A 708 -18.70 -10.00 17.22
C ALA A 708 -18.73 -8.73 16.35
N ALA A 709 -17.57 -8.19 15.98
CA ALA A 709 -17.47 -7.04 15.08
C ALA A 709 -18.08 -7.33 13.70
N SER A 710 -17.72 -8.47 13.09
CA SER A 710 -18.23 -8.86 11.77
C SER A 710 -19.75 -9.04 11.74
N GLN A 711 -20.33 -9.57 12.83
CA GLN A 711 -21.78 -9.75 13.00
C GLN A 711 -22.51 -8.42 13.01
N ASN A 712 -21.80 -7.33 13.28
CA ASN A 712 -22.33 -5.97 13.32
C ASN A 712 -21.89 -5.12 12.12
N ALA A 713 -21.11 -5.68 11.18
CA ALA A 713 -20.66 -5.00 9.96
C ALA A 713 -21.81 -4.32 9.18
N PRO A 714 -21.54 -3.20 8.47
CA PRO A 714 -22.57 -2.50 7.69
C PRO A 714 -23.26 -3.42 6.70
N LYS A 715 -24.55 -3.17 6.42
CA LYS A 715 -25.33 -4.02 5.51
C LYS A 715 -24.71 -4.11 4.13
N ASP A 716 -24.16 -3.01 3.60
CA ASP A 716 -23.51 -3.01 2.28
C ASP A 716 -22.29 -3.93 2.23
N PHE A 717 -21.57 -4.07 3.35
CA PHE A 717 -20.48 -5.04 3.49
C PHE A 717 -21.01 -6.48 3.57
N LYS A 718 -22.09 -6.72 4.31
CA LYS A 718 -22.73 -8.05 4.43
C LYS A 718 -23.50 -8.49 3.18
N THR A 719 -23.96 -7.53 2.37
CA THR A 719 -24.80 -7.74 1.18
C THR A 719 -24.06 -7.52 -0.13
N ALA A 720 -22.77 -7.15 -0.08
CA ALA A 720 -21.87 -7.18 -1.21
C ALA A 720 -21.83 -8.62 -1.76
N LYS A 721 -22.73 -8.91 -2.71
CA LYS A 721 -22.73 -10.13 -3.51
C LYS A 721 -21.48 -10.12 -4.37
N TYR A 722 -20.43 -10.74 -3.86
CA TYR A 722 -19.56 -11.55 -4.72
C TYR A 722 -20.17 -12.96 -4.78
N ASP A 723 -20.26 -13.51 -5.98
CA ASP A 723 -21.26 -14.48 -6.45
C ASP A 723 -21.47 -15.79 -5.63
N GLY A 724 -22.74 -16.16 -5.39
CA GLY A 724 -23.23 -17.41 -5.99
C GLY A 724 -23.57 -18.68 -5.18
N ARG A 725 -23.72 -18.75 -3.84
CA ARG A 725 -24.26 -19.99 -3.20
C ARG A 725 -25.42 -19.77 -2.23
N LYS A 726 -26.47 -20.60 -2.39
CA LYS A 726 -27.55 -20.82 -1.41
C LYS A 726 -27.13 -21.93 -0.44
N GLU A 727 -27.36 -21.70 0.84
CA GLU A 727 -27.10 -22.63 1.95
C GLU A 727 -28.08 -23.83 1.95
N ASN A 728 -27.58 -25.00 2.36
CA ASN A 728 -28.38 -26.15 2.80
C ASN A 728 -28.41 -26.21 4.34
N ASP A 729 -29.57 -26.51 4.89
CA ASP A 729 -30.03 -26.26 6.28
C ASP A 729 -29.52 -27.26 7.36
N ASP A 730 -28.48 -28.07 7.09
CA ASP A 730 -28.11 -29.20 7.99
C ASP A 730 -26.86 -29.00 8.88
N THR A 731 -26.11 -27.90 8.77
CA THR A 731 -24.85 -27.68 9.54
C THR A 731 -25.03 -26.95 10.88
N ARG A 732 -26.27 -26.67 11.30
CA ARG A 732 -26.61 -25.87 12.50
C ARG A 732 -26.13 -26.42 13.85
N THR A 733 -25.61 -27.64 13.92
CA THR A 733 -25.46 -28.38 15.19
C THR A 733 -24.04 -28.61 15.68
N ARG A 734 -22.98 -28.25 14.94
CA ARG A 734 -21.58 -28.50 15.38
C ARG A 734 -20.80 -27.28 15.86
N PHE A 735 -21.09 -26.08 15.34
CA PHE A 735 -20.58 -24.80 15.86
C PHE A 735 -21.59 -23.68 15.53
N PRO A 736 -22.57 -23.38 16.41
CA PRO A 736 -23.71 -22.50 16.09
C PRO A 736 -23.31 -21.03 15.84
N GLY A 737 -22.08 -20.64 16.19
CA GLY A 737 -21.54 -19.30 15.98
C GLY A 737 -20.62 -19.16 14.77
N LEU A 738 -20.65 -20.02 13.75
CA LEU A 738 -19.72 -19.91 12.60
C LEU A 738 -20.39 -19.81 11.23
N ALA A 739 -21.67 -20.18 11.10
CA ALA A 739 -22.38 -20.23 9.82
C ALA A 739 -22.56 -18.84 9.16
N LEU A 740 -22.67 -17.76 9.94
CA LEU A 740 -22.88 -16.41 9.38
C LEU A 740 -21.59 -15.78 8.79
N PHE A 741 -20.40 -16.35 9.02
CA PHE A 741 -19.14 -15.85 8.46
C PHE A 741 -18.91 -16.29 7.01
N ILE A 742 -19.48 -17.43 6.60
CA ILE A 742 -19.26 -18.03 5.28
C ILE A 742 -19.82 -17.15 4.15
N SER A 743 -20.87 -16.36 4.44
CA SER A 743 -21.46 -15.44 3.47
C SER A 743 -20.60 -14.21 3.14
N ILE A 744 -19.48 -13.96 3.84
CA ILE A 744 -18.88 -12.61 3.84
C ILE A 744 -17.58 -12.47 3.02
N VAL A 745 -16.78 -13.49 2.71
CA VAL A 745 -15.64 -13.30 1.78
C VAL A 745 -15.24 -14.60 1.06
N SER A 746 -15.80 -14.84 -0.12
CA SER A 746 -15.28 -15.83 -1.06
C SER A 746 -15.29 -15.28 -2.48
N ALA A 747 -14.12 -15.13 -3.11
CA ALA A 747 -14.01 -15.11 -4.56
C ALA A 747 -13.78 -16.57 -4.99
N ALA A 748 -14.83 -17.25 -5.46
CA ALA A 748 -14.75 -18.64 -5.90
C ALA A 748 -14.85 -18.75 -7.43
N SER A 749 -14.11 -19.71 -8.00
CA SER A 749 -14.26 -20.19 -9.37
C SER A 749 -15.68 -20.73 -9.59
N ALA A 750 -16.27 -20.46 -10.75
CA ALA A 750 -17.59 -20.93 -11.14
C ALA A 750 -17.59 -22.43 -11.52
N VAL A 751 -16.41 -23.02 -11.75
CA VAL A 751 -16.24 -24.44 -12.07
C VAL A 751 -16.27 -25.26 -10.78
N LEU A 752 -17.11 -26.29 -10.72
CA LEU A 752 -17.18 -27.18 -9.55
C LEU A 752 -16.03 -28.18 -9.54
N ASP A 753 -15.28 -28.25 -8.43
CA ASP A 753 -14.29 -29.30 -8.22
C ASP A 753 -14.96 -30.61 -7.79
N LEU A 754 -14.73 -31.67 -8.58
CA LEU A 754 -15.18 -33.02 -8.26
C LEU A 754 -14.03 -33.84 -7.66
N LEU A 755 -14.36 -34.52 -6.58
CA LEU A 755 -13.56 -35.52 -5.89
C LEU A 755 -14.32 -36.85 -5.94
N PRO A 756 -13.65 -38.00 -5.71
CA PRO A 756 -14.33 -39.30 -5.65
C PRO A 756 -15.51 -39.33 -4.66
N SER A 757 -15.45 -38.53 -3.59
CA SER A 757 -16.48 -38.43 -2.56
C SER A 757 -17.74 -37.66 -2.98
N ASN A 758 -17.66 -36.69 -3.92
CA ASN A 758 -18.80 -35.88 -4.36
C ASN A 758 -19.21 -36.16 -5.82
N PHE A 759 -18.43 -36.94 -6.57
CA PHE A 759 -18.65 -37.18 -7.99
C PHE A 759 -20.02 -37.80 -8.26
N GLU A 760 -20.42 -38.79 -7.46
CA GLU A 760 -21.70 -39.47 -7.63
C GLU A 760 -22.87 -38.51 -7.37
N ASP A 761 -22.77 -37.66 -6.36
CA ASP A 761 -23.84 -36.71 -6.00
C ASP A 761 -23.97 -35.56 -6.99
N VAL A 762 -22.85 -35.09 -7.57
CA VAL A 762 -22.85 -33.92 -8.48
C VAL A 762 -23.02 -34.32 -9.95
N ALA A 763 -22.40 -35.40 -10.41
CA ALA A 763 -22.45 -35.82 -11.81
C ALA A 763 -23.56 -36.84 -12.11
N ILE A 764 -23.95 -37.69 -11.15
CA ILE A 764 -24.84 -38.85 -11.40
C ILE A 764 -26.21 -38.70 -10.74
N LYS A 765 -26.28 -38.18 -9.51
CA LYS A 765 -27.52 -38.13 -8.72
C LYS A 765 -28.11 -36.73 -8.57
N SER A 766 -27.45 -35.70 -9.09
CA SER A 766 -27.87 -34.30 -8.92
C SER A 766 -29.19 -33.97 -9.62
N GLY A 767 -29.63 -34.81 -10.58
CA GLY A 767 -30.74 -34.52 -11.48
C GLY A 767 -30.41 -33.42 -12.50
N LYS A 768 -29.17 -32.89 -12.48
CA LYS A 768 -28.69 -31.79 -13.31
C LYS A 768 -27.65 -32.31 -14.29
N PRO A 769 -27.81 -32.03 -15.60
CA PRO A 769 -26.77 -32.34 -16.56
C PRO A 769 -25.46 -31.61 -16.25
N THR A 770 -24.35 -32.35 -16.23
CA THR A 770 -23.04 -31.89 -15.78
C THR A 770 -21.98 -32.17 -16.84
N LEU A 771 -21.29 -31.13 -17.31
CA LEU A 771 -20.09 -31.28 -18.14
C LEU A 771 -18.85 -31.35 -17.25
N VAL A 772 -18.12 -32.46 -17.32
CA VAL A 772 -16.96 -32.75 -16.46
C VAL A 772 -15.67 -32.76 -17.27
N GLU A 773 -14.70 -31.94 -16.86
CA GLU A 773 -13.32 -32.00 -17.36
C GLU A 773 -12.49 -32.95 -16.51
N PHE A 774 -11.99 -34.02 -17.12
CA PHE A 774 -10.95 -34.86 -16.54
C PHE A 774 -9.59 -34.29 -16.95
N PHE A 775 -8.83 -33.75 -16.00
CA PHE A 775 -7.57 -33.05 -16.24
C PHE A 775 -6.40 -33.63 -15.43
N ALA A 776 -5.20 -33.11 -15.71
CA ALA A 776 -3.99 -33.33 -14.91
C ALA A 776 -3.22 -32.00 -14.75
N PRO A 777 -2.63 -31.68 -13.57
CA PRO A 777 -2.07 -30.34 -13.28
C PRO A 777 -0.86 -29.98 -14.14
N TRP A 778 -0.12 -30.98 -14.60
CA TRP A 778 1.07 -30.82 -15.45
C TRP A 778 0.73 -30.70 -16.95
N CYS A 779 -0.52 -30.95 -17.36
CA CYS A 779 -0.90 -30.97 -18.78
C CYS A 779 -1.06 -29.55 -19.34
N GLY A 780 -0.23 -29.19 -20.33
CA GLY A 780 -0.30 -27.90 -21.01
C GLY A 780 -1.63 -27.64 -21.73
N HIS A 781 -2.28 -28.68 -22.26
CA HIS A 781 -3.59 -28.55 -22.91
C HIS A 781 -4.73 -28.27 -21.91
N CYS A 782 -4.66 -28.82 -20.69
CA CYS A 782 -5.59 -28.49 -19.60
C CYS A 782 -5.42 -27.04 -19.15
N LYS A 783 -4.17 -26.57 -19.01
CA LYS A 783 -3.89 -25.17 -18.67
C LYS A 783 -4.43 -24.20 -19.71
N ASN A 784 -4.36 -24.55 -21.00
CA ASN A 784 -4.92 -23.73 -22.08
C ASN A 784 -6.46 -23.75 -22.11
N LEU A 785 -7.10 -24.84 -21.68
CA LEU A 785 -8.56 -24.97 -21.62
C LEU A 785 -9.14 -24.28 -20.37
N ALA A 786 -8.42 -24.28 -19.25
CA ALA A 786 -8.86 -23.72 -17.97
C ALA A 786 -9.53 -22.34 -18.06
N PRO A 787 -8.97 -21.31 -18.74
CA PRO A 787 -9.64 -20.00 -18.83
C PRO A 787 -10.96 -20.05 -19.60
N VAL A 788 -11.04 -20.84 -20.67
CA VAL A 788 -12.27 -21.01 -21.47
C VAL A 788 -13.33 -21.80 -20.69
N TYR A 789 -12.88 -22.79 -19.92
CA TYR A 789 -13.75 -23.63 -19.11
C TYR A 789 -14.32 -22.88 -17.91
N GLU A 790 -13.55 -21.94 -17.35
CA GLU A 790 -14.01 -21.00 -16.32
C GLU A 790 -15.07 -20.04 -16.89
N GLU A 791 -14.83 -19.48 -18.07
CA GLU A 791 -15.79 -18.60 -18.76
C GLU A 791 -17.08 -19.36 -19.11
N LEU A 792 -16.98 -20.63 -19.48
CA LEU A 792 -18.13 -21.52 -19.69
C LEU A 792 -18.94 -21.68 -18.41
N ALA A 793 -18.28 -21.94 -17.27
CA ALA A 793 -18.97 -22.07 -16.00
C ALA A 793 -19.70 -20.80 -15.57
N GLN A 794 -19.09 -19.62 -15.80
CA GLN A 794 -19.75 -18.33 -15.56
C GLN A 794 -20.94 -18.11 -16.50
N THR A 795 -20.82 -18.50 -17.77
CA THR A 795 -21.87 -18.38 -18.79
C THR A 795 -23.15 -19.15 -18.42
N PHE A 796 -23.01 -20.25 -17.67
CA PHE A 796 -24.12 -21.09 -17.22
C PHE A 796 -24.46 -20.94 -15.72
N SER A 797 -23.73 -20.11 -14.95
CA SER A 797 -23.90 -19.96 -13.50
C SER A 797 -25.29 -19.47 -13.08
N PHE A 798 -25.97 -18.75 -13.98
CA PHE A 798 -27.32 -18.23 -13.78
C PHE A 798 -28.40 -19.32 -13.79
N SER A 799 -28.10 -20.50 -14.34
CA SER A 799 -29.05 -21.59 -14.52
C SER A 799 -28.75 -22.69 -13.51
N ASP A 800 -29.74 -23.02 -12.70
CA ASP A 800 -29.70 -24.17 -11.80
C ASP A 800 -29.88 -25.52 -12.52
N LYS A 801 -30.05 -25.51 -13.86
CA LYS A 801 -30.32 -26.68 -14.70
C LYS A 801 -29.08 -27.30 -15.37
N VAL A 802 -27.90 -26.69 -15.26
CA VAL A 802 -26.65 -27.20 -15.82
C VAL A 802 -25.51 -26.99 -14.83
N GLN A 803 -24.55 -27.90 -14.79
CA GLN A 803 -23.34 -27.78 -13.97
C GLN A 803 -22.09 -27.92 -14.84
N ILE A 804 -21.08 -27.11 -14.57
CA ILE A 804 -19.74 -27.24 -15.15
C ILE A 804 -18.79 -27.65 -14.02
N ALA A 805 -18.04 -28.71 -14.25
CA ALA A 805 -17.22 -29.31 -13.22
C ALA A 805 -15.89 -29.84 -13.77
N LYS A 806 -14.89 -30.03 -12.91
CA LYS A 806 -13.58 -30.60 -13.26
C LYS A 806 -13.13 -31.60 -12.20
N VAL A 807 -12.30 -32.57 -12.59
CA VAL A 807 -11.71 -33.59 -11.71
C VAL A 807 -10.28 -33.88 -12.13
N ASP A 808 -9.38 -33.91 -11.14
CA ASP A 808 -8.01 -34.37 -11.37
C ASP A 808 -8.01 -35.89 -11.51
N ALA A 809 -7.91 -36.39 -12.73
CA ALA A 809 -7.85 -37.82 -13.01
C ALA A 809 -6.43 -38.39 -12.98
N ASP A 810 -5.40 -37.54 -12.80
CA ASP A 810 -4.04 -37.99 -12.50
C ASP A 810 -3.87 -38.31 -11.01
N GLU A 811 -4.48 -37.50 -10.14
CA GLU A 811 -4.63 -37.79 -8.71
C GLU A 811 -5.64 -38.93 -8.47
N HIS A 812 -6.81 -38.86 -9.10
CA HIS A 812 -7.88 -39.86 -8.93
C HIS A 812 -7.93 -40.88 -10.07
N ARG A 813 -6.82 -41.60 -10.28
CA ARG A 813 -6.65 -42.56 -11.39
C ARG A 813 -7.74 -43.64 -11.48
N SER A 814 -8.31 -44.07 -10.35
CA SER A 814 -9.39 -45.07 -10.32
C SER A 814 -10.67 -44.54 -10.99
N LEU A 815 -11.00 -43.27 -10.76
CA LEU A 815 -12.14 -42.59 -11.35
C LEU A 815 -11.91 -42.29 -12.84
N GLY A 816 -10.69 -41.87 -13.21
CA GLY A 816 -10.28 -41.74 -14.61
C GLY A 816 -10.38 -43.07 -15.38
N LYS A 817 -9.92 -44.18 -14.79
CA LYS A 817 -10.06 -45.53 -15.36
C LYS A 817 -11.52 -45.96 -15.50
N LYS A 818 -12.36 -45.69 -14.49
CA LYS A 818 -13.80 -46.04 -14.50
C LYS A 818 -14.50 -45.47 -15.74
N TYR A 819 -14.19 -44.23 -16.13
CA TYR A 819 -14.81 -43.59 -17.31
C TYR A 819 -13.95 -43.64 -18.58
N GLY A 820 -12.89 -44.44 -18.59
CA GLY A 820 -12.07 -44.67 -19.79
C GLY A 820 -11.22 -43.49 -20.23
N VAL A 821 -10.74 -42.65 -19.30
CA VAL A 821 -9.84 -41.53 -19.61
C VAL A 821 -8.45 -42.06 -20.00
N GLN A 822 -8.06 -41.84 -21.26
CA GLN A 822 -6.76 -42.28 -21.81
C GLN A 822 -5.78 -41.13 -22.05
N GLY A 823 -6.23 -39.88 -21.92
CA GLY A 823 -5.43 -38.68 -22.09
C GLY A 823 -6.13 -37.43 -21.55
N PHE A 824 -5.41 -36.31 -21.47
CA PHE A 824 -5.90 -35.07 -20.86
C PHE A 824 -5.82 -33.89 -21.85
N PRO A 825 -6.78 -32.94 -21.82
CA PRO A 825 -8.07 -33.02 -21.11
C PRO A 825 -9.08 -33.91 -21.85
N THR A 826 -9.86 -34.69 -21.09
CA THR A 826 -11.02 -35.44 -21.60
C THR A 826 -12.29 -34.83 -21.03
N LEU A 827 -13.24 -34.44 -21.89
CA LEU A 827 -14.52 -33.86 -21.49
C LEU A 827 -15.63 -34.90 -21.61
N LYS A 828 -16.41 -35.08 -20.54
CA LYS A 828 -17.53 -36.04 -20.50
C LYS A 828 -18.77 -35.39 -19.92
N PHE A 829 -19.90 -35.61 -20.58
CA PHE A 829 -21.20 -35.07 -20.21
C PHE A 829 -22.05 -36.12 -19.53
N PHE A 830 -22.50 -35.81 -18.32
CA PHE A 830 -23.40 -36.65 -17.53
C PHE A 830 -24.80 -36.02 -17.57
N ASP A 831 -25.84 -36.85 -17.63
CA ASP A 831 -27.24 -36.39 -17.67
C ASP A 831 -27.82 -36.09 -16.28
N GLY A 832 -27.02 -36.27 -15.22
CA GLY A 832 -27.44 -36.11 -13.83
C GLY A 832 -28.35 -37.22 -13.31
N LYS A 833 -28.49 -38.33 -14.05
CA LYS A 833 -29.36 -39.47 -13.69
C LYS A 833 -28.70 -40.83 -13.87
N SER A 834 -27.66 -40.92 -14.69
CA SER A 834 -27.02 -42.19 -15.05
C SER A 834 -25.49 -42.11 -14.95
N ASP A 835 -24.87 -43.25 -14.71
CA ASP A 835 -23.41 -43.44 -14.64
C ASP A 835 -22.76 -43.61 -16.02
N THR A 836 -23.52 -43.41 -17.12
CA THR A 836 -23.02 -43.57 -18.49
C THR A 836 -22.88 -42.21 -19.18
N PRO A 837 -21.69 -41.58 -19.15
CA PRO A 837 -21.49 -40.28 -19.78
C PRO A 837 -21.37 -40.36 -21.30
N THR A 838 -21.70 -39.25 -21.96
CA THR A 838 -21.37 -39.03 -23.38
C THR A 838 -20.05 -38.27 -23.49
N GLU A 839 -19.12 -38.77 -24.30
CA GLU A 839 -17.85 -38.09 -24.51
C GLU A 839 -17.99 -36.89 -25.46
N TYR A 840 -17.37 -35.77 -25.12
CA TYR A 840 -17.37 -34.57 -25.93
C TYR A 840 -16.10 -34.51 -26.80
N ASN A 841 -16.30 -34.46 -28.12
CA ASN A 841 -15.23 -34.44 -29.12
C ASN A 841 -15.23 -33.16 -29.98
N GLY A 842 -15.95 -32.11 -29.57
CA GLY A 842 -16.06 -30.85 -30.31
C GLY A 842 -14.91 -29.86 -30.05
N GLY A 843 -15.08 -28.64 -30.56
CA GLY A 843 -14.14 -27.53 -30.33
C GLY A 843 -14.00 -27.17 -28.85
N ARG A 844 -12.82 -26.73 -28.43
CA ARG A 844 -12.53 -26.39 -27.02
C ARG A 844 -12.66 -24.89 -26.73
N ASP A 845 -13.28 -24.15 -27.63
CA ASP A 845 -13.69 -22.75 -27.47
C ASP A 845 -15.07 -22.63 -26.80
N LEU A 846 -15.34 -21.44 -26.23
CA LEU A 846 -16.56 -21.16 -25.47
C LEU A 846 -17.83 -21.39 -26.29
N GLU A 847 -17.80 -21.05 -27.58
CA GLU A 847 -18.94 -21.18 -28.49
C GLU A 847 -19.29 -22.66 -28.70
N SER A 848 -18.30 -23.48 -29.04
CA SER A 848 -18.46 -24.92 -29.25
C SER A 848 -18.93 -25.65 -27.99
N LEU A 849 -18.43 -25.27 -26.81
CA LEU A 849 -18.83 -25.85 -25.53
C LEU A 849 -20.24 -25.39 -25.12
N SER A 850 -20.56 -24.10 -25.31
CA SER A 850 -21.88 -23.56 -25.01
C SER A 850 -22.97 -24.10 -25.94
N ALA A 851 -22.66 -24.27 -27.22
CA ALA A 851 -23.55 -24.88 -28.20
C ALA A 851 -23.88 -26.33 -27.84
N PHE A 852 -22.88 -27.10 -27.43
CA PHE A 852 -23.07 -28.48 -26.99
C PHE A 852 -23.95 -28.58 -25.73
N ILE A 853 -23.70 -27.73 -24.73
CA ILE A 853 -24.54 -27.68 -23.54
C ILE A 853 -25.97 -27.27 -23.91
N THR A 854 -26.14 -26.29 -24.79
CA THR A 854 -27.46 -25.86 -25.27
C THR A 854 -28.18 -26.99 -26.00
N GLU A 855 -27.48 -27.75 -26.85
CA GLU A 855 -28.02 -28.91 -27.56
C GLU A 855 -28.51 -29.98 -26.58
N LYS A 856 -27.71 -30.31 -25.56
CA LYS A 856 -28.03 -31.39 -24.62
C LYS A 856 -29.06 -31.02 -23.56
N THR A 857 -29.16 -29.75 -23.19
CA THR A 857 -29.92 -29.31 -22.02
C THR A 857 -31.06 -28.35 -22.34
N GLY A 858 -31.06 -27.75 -23.54
CA GLY A 858 -31.97 -26.68 -23.93
C GLY A 858 -31.71 -25.35 -23.21
N VAL A 859 -30.70 -25.28 -22.33
CA VAL A 859 -30.32 -24.07 -21.61
C VAL A 859 -29.42 -23.24 -22.52
N ARG A 860 -29.87 -22.04 -22.86
CA ARG A 860 -29.06 -21.11 -23.65
C ARG A 860 -28.04 -20.42 -22.73
N PRO A 861 -26.79 -20.22 -23.17
CA PRO A 861 -25.80 -19.45 -22.41
C PRO A 861 -26.34 -18.05 -22.11
N LYS A 862 -26.14 -17.55 -20.88
CA LYS A 862 -26.29 -16.12 -20.60
C LYS A 862 -25.00 -15.48 -21.08
N ALA A 863 -25.09 -14.41 -21.87
CA ALA A 863 -23.91 -13.67 -22.31
C ALA A 863 -22.95 -13.48 -21.12
N SER A 864 -21.66 -13.80 -21.32
CA SER A 864 -20.64 -13.71 -20.28
C SER A 864 -20.74 -12.37 -19.57
N TYR A 865 -20.41 -12.32 -18.27
CA TYR A 865 -20.29 -11.06 -17.55
C TYR A 865 -19.16 -10.25 -18.20
N GLN A 866 -19.53 -9.47 -19.20
CA GLN A 866 -18.83 -8.27 -19.58
C GLN A 866 -19.33 -7.19 -18.61
N PRO A 867 -18.46 -6.33 -18.07
CA PRO A 867 -18.94 -5.07 -17.51
C PRO A 867 -19.91 -4.45 -18.54
N PRO A 868 -21.04 -3.84 -18.10
CA PRO A 868 -22.00 -3.27 -19.03
C PRO A 868 -21.26 -2.36 -20.02
N SER A 869 -21.21 -2.82 -21.28
CA SER A 869 -20.46 -2.16 -22.33
C SER A 869 -21.39 -1.19 -23.03
N ASN A 870 -20.93 0.05 -23.19
CA ASN A 870 -21.63 1.02 -24.02
C ASN A 870 -21.31 0.84 -25.51
N VAL A 871 -20.43 -0.11 -25.86
CA VAL A 871 -20.12 -0.49 -27.24
C VAL A 871 -21.21 -1.42 -27.78
N GLN A 872 -21.93 -0.97 -28.80
CA GLN A 872 -22.96 -1.78 -29.43
C GLN A 872 -22.39 -2.81 -30.41
N MET A 873 -22.66 -4.10 -30.18
CA MET A 873 -22.33 -5.15 -31.14
C MET A 873 -23.36 -5.16 -32.27
N LEU A 874 -22.91 -4.99 -33.52
CA LEU A 874 -23.75 -5.02 -34.70
C LEU A 874 -23.59 -6.34 -35.45
N THR A 875 -24.73 -6.89 -35.88
CA THR A 875 -24.84 -8.08 -36.74
C THR A 875 -25.57 -7.70 -38.02
N GLU A 876 -25.64 -8.60 -39.01
CA GLU A 876 -26.40 -8.37 -40.25
C GLU A 876 -27.85 -7.94 -39.99
N SER A 877 -28.48 -8.48 -38.93
CA SER A 877 -29.86 -8.17 -38.58
C SER A 877 -30.04 -6.81 -37.91
N SER A 878 -29.04 -6.29 -37.19
CA SER A 878 -29.16 -5.02 -36.46
C SER A 878 -28.46 -3.85 -37.16
N PHE A 879 -27.57 -4.12 -38.12
CA PHE A 879 -26.73 -3.12 -38.74
C PHE A 879 -27.54 -2.00 -39.41
N LYS A 880 -28.51 -2.34 -40.27
CA LYS A 880 -29.32 -1.34 -40.98
C LYS A 880 -30.21 -0.51 -40.07
N ASP A 881 -30.71 -1.10 -38.98
CA ASP A 881 -31.61 -0.43 -38.05
C ASP A 881 -30.85 0.59 -37.18
N VAL A 882 -29.63 0.25 -36.75
CA VAL A 882 -28.81 1.13 -35.92
C VAL A 882 -28.11 2.18 -36.77
N VAL A 883 -27.50 1.78 -37.87
CA VAL A 883 -26.72 2.67 -38.75
C VAL A 883 -27.62 3.54 -39.62
N GLY A 884 -28.77 3.04 -40.05
CA GLY A 884 -29.74 3.77 -40.86
C GLY A 884 -30.69 4.69 -40.07
N ALA A 885 -30.56 4.76 -38.75
CA ALA A 885 -31.42 5.60 -37.93
C ALA A 885 -31.20 7.09 -38.24
N ALA A 886 -32.29 7.83 -38.42
CA ALA A 886 -32.29 9.21 -38.90
C ALA A 886 -31.56 10.20 -37.95
N ASP A 887 -31.39 9.84 -36.68
CA ASP A 887 -30.83 10.67 -35.62
C ASP A 887 -29.51 10.13 -35.02
N LYS A 888 -28.96 9.02 -35.52
CA LYS A 888 -27.76 8.36 -34.95
C LYS A 888 -26.54 8.47 -35.86
N ASN A 889 -25.48 9.07 -35.36
CA ASN A 889 -24.16 9.04 -35.97
C ASN A 889 -23.39 7.84 -35.40
N VAL A 890 -23.01 6.89 -36.25
CA VAL A 890 -22.49 5.61 -35.78
C VAL A 890 -21.03 5.45 -36.20
N LEU A 891 -20.15 5.22 -35.21
CA LEU A 891 -18.75 4.88 -35.46
C LEU A 891 -18.57 3.38 -35.23
N VAL A 892 -18.23 2.64 -36.28
CA VAL A 892 -18.17 1.17 -36.28
C VAL A 892 -16.72 0.68 -36.45
N ALA A 893 -16.25 -0.11 -35.49
CA ALA A 893 -15.02 -0.89 -35.62
C ALA A 893 -15.31 -2.28 -36.19
N PHE A 894 -14.78 -2.58 -37.37
CA PHE A 894 -14.77 -3.92 -37.95
C PHE A 894 -13.54 -4.68 -37.42
N THR A 895 -13.79 -5.77 -36.69
CA THR A 895 -12.79 -6.48 -35.88
C THR A 895 -12.79 -7.99 -36.12
N ALA A 896 -11.78 -8.70 -35.60
CA ALA A 896 -11.72 -10.17 -35.59
C ALA A 896 -11.11 -10.68 -34.27
N PRO A 897 -11.58 -11.82 -33.71
CA PRO A 897 -11.23 -12.28 -32.37
C PRO A 897 -9.76 -12.68 -32.20
N TRP A 898 -9.10 -13.11 -33.28
CA TRP A 898 -7.68 -13.47 -33.30
C TRP A 898 -6.75 -12.25 -33.48
N CYS A 899 -7.26 -11.07 -33.80
CA CYS A 899 -6.44 -9.91 -34.14
C CYS A 899 -5.88 -9.20 -32.90
N GLY A 900 -4.56 -9.24 -32.72
CA GLY A 900 -3.87 -8.55 -31.61
C GLY A 900 -4.06 -7.02 -31.61
N HIS A 901 -4.17 -6.38 -32.78
CA HIS A 901 -4.46 -4.94 -32.87
C HIS A 901 -5.89 -4.59 -32.44
N CYS A 902 -6.86 -5.48 -32.68
CA CYS A 902 -8.23 -5.32 -32.17
C CYS A 902 -8.27 -5.42 -30.64
N LYS A 903 -7.52 -6.39 -30.07
CA LYS A 903 -7.39 -6.54 -28.61
C LYS A 903 -6.79 -5.32 -27.95
N LYS A 904 -5.80 -4.68 -28.59
CA LYS A 904 -5.21 -3.42 -28.10
C LYS A 904 -6.15 -2.20 -28.23
N LEU A 905 -7.04 -2.19 -29.23
CA LEU A 905 -8.03 -1.11 -29.42
C LEU A 905 -9.22 -1.24 -28.47
N ALA A 906 -9.56 -2.45 -28.02
CA ALA A 906 -10.76 -2.72 -27.25
C ALA A 906 -10.92 -1.84 -25.98
N PRO A 907 -9.89 -1.60 -25.14
CA PRO A 907 -10.03 -0.70 -23.99
C PRO A 907 -10.38 0.74 -24.43
N THR A 908 -9.64 1.29 -25.38
CA THR A 908 -9.88 2.64 -25.93
C THR A 908 -11.27 2.76 -26.58
N TRP A 909 -11.77 1.69 -27.19
CA TRP A 909 -13.10 1.67 -27.80
C TRP A 909 -14.21 1.69 -26.74
N GLU A 910 -13.96 1.09 -25.58
CA GLU A 910 -14.87 1.11 -24.44
C GLU A 910 -14.87 2.48 -23.74
N ASP A 911 -13.68 3.05 -23.51
CA ASP A 911 -13.54 4.41 -22.96
C ASP A 911 -14.25 5.43 -23.84
N LEU A 912 -14.06 5.32 -25.16
CA LEU A 912 -14.77 6.15 -26.14
C LEU A 912 -16.30 5.98 -26.06
N ALA A 913 -16.80 4.75 -25.89
CA ALA A 913 -18.23 4.53 -25.74
C ALA A 913 -18.78 5.12 -24.44
N ASN A 914 -17.98 5.11 -23.37
CA ASN A 914 -18.33 5.73 -22.09
C ASN A 914 -18.35 7.26 -22.16
N ASP A 915 -17.41 7.85 -22.90
CA ASP A 915 -17.33 9.28 -23.13
C ASP A 915 -18.60 9.84 -23.80
N PHE A 916 -19.14 9.08 -24.75
CA PHE A 916 -20.34 9.44 -25.52
C PHE A 916 -21.63 8.76 -25.02
N ALA A 917 -21.61 8.03 -23.90
CA ALA A 917 -22.77 7.29 -23.40
C ALA A 917 -24.00 8.18 -23.09
N ARG A 918 -23.77 9.50 -22.91
CA ARG A 918 -24.81 10.50 -22.65
C ARG A 918 -25.31 11.23 -23.91
N ASP A 919 -24.66 11.02 -25.05
CA ASP A 919 -25.01 11.69 -26.31
C ASP A 919 -25.84 10.73 -27.17
N GLU A 920 -27.16 10.79 -27.02
CA GLU A 920 -28.09 9.85 -27.66
C GLU A 920 -27.94 9.81 -29.20
N ASN A 921 -27.40 10.86 -29.83
CA ASN A 921 -27.17 10.95 -31.27
C ASN A 921 -25.81 10.37 -31.72
N VAL A 922 -25.02 9.78 -30.81
CA VAL A 922 -23.75 9.11 -31.10
C VAL A 922 -23.84 7.65 -30.66
N VAL A 923 -23.39 6.73 -31.51
CA VAL A 923 -23.31 5.31 -31.20
C VAL A 923 -21.92 4.80 -31.52
N ILE A 924 -21.25 4.23 -30.51
CA ILE A 924 -19.98 3.52 -30.69
C ILE A 924 -20.30 2.03 -30.83
N ALA A 925 -19.91 1.46 -31.96
CA ALA A 925 -20.29 0.11 -32.34
C ALA A 925 -19.09 -0.72 -32.78
N LYS A 926 -19.24 -2.05 -32.75
CA LYS A 926 -18.29 -2.99 -33.32
C LYS A 926 -18.99 -4.13 -34.06
N VAL A 927 -18.30 -4.67 -35.05
CA VAL A 927 -18.70 -5.84 -35.84
C VAL A 927 -17.59 -6.88 -35.74
N ASP A 928 -17.93 -8.11 -35.38
CA ASP A 928 -17.01 -9.25 -35.52
C ASP A 928 -17.13 -9.81 -36.94
N CYS A 929 -16.12 -9.56 -37.77
CA CYS A 929 -16.13 -9.95 -39.17
C CYS A 929 -15.93 -11.44 -39.40
N GLU A 930 -15.58 -12.22 -38.37
CA GLU A 930 -15.44 -13.67 -38.45
C GLU A 930 -16.70 -14.42 -38.01
N ALA A 931 -17.61 -13.76 -37.29
CA ALA A 931 -18.85 -14.36 -36.81
C ALA A 931 -19.83 -14.60 -37.97
N GLU A 932 -20.47 -15.77 -37.99
CA GLU A 932 -21.33 -16.21 -39.11
C GLU A 932 -22.52 -15.27 -39.38
N ASN A 933 -22.96 -14.53 -38.36
CA ASN A 933 -24.07 -13.56 -38.42
C ASN A 933 -23.65 -12.13 -38.84
N SER A 934 -22.37 -11.91 -39.15
CA SER A 934 -21.82 -10.59 -39.53
C SER A 934 -20.74 -10.64 -40.61
N LYS A 935 -20.30 -11.85 -41.00
CA LYS A 935 -19.25 -12.08 -42.00
C LYS A 935 -19.57 -11.50 -43.38
N SER A 936 -20.83 -11.35 -43.78
CA SER A 936 -21.16 -10.72 -45.07
C SER A 936 -20.92 -9.20 -45.08
N LEU A 937 -21.03 -8.53 -43.92
CA LEU A 937 -20.78 -7.09 -43.79
C LEU A 937 -19.33 -6.73 -44.12
N ALA A 938 -18.38 -7.61 -43.78
CA ALA A 938 -16.97 -7.42 -44.13
C ALA A 938 -16.76 -7.35 -45.65
N LYS A 939 -17.51 -8.16 -46.42
CA LYS A 939 -17.48 -8.13 -47.89
C LYS A 939 -18.21 -6.92 -48.45
N GLU A 940 -19.38 -6.58 -47.89
CA GLU A 940 -20.19 -5.44 -48.31
C GLU A 940 -19.43 -4.11 -48.18
N PHE A 941 -18.70 -3.91 -47.08
CA PHE A 941 -17.93 -2.69 -46.81
C PHE A 941 -16.45 -2.77 -47.23
N GLY A 942 -16.05 -3.84 -47.93
CA GLY A 942 -14.71 -3.99 -48.50
C GLY A 942 -13.58 -4.04 -47.47
N ILE A 943 -13.79 -4.70 -46.33
CA ILE A 943 -12.81 -4.78 -45.24
C ILE A 943 -11.68 -5.76 -45.61
N GLN A 944 -10.46 -5.24 -45.77
CA GLN A 944 -9.27 -6.02 -46.14
C GLN A 944 -8.31 -6.30 -44.96
N GLY A 945 -8.56 -5.69 -43.80
CA GLY A 945 -7.73 -5.85 -42.61
C GLY A 945 -8.41 -5.34 -41.34
N PHE A 946 -7.87 -5.72 -40.18
CA PHE A 946 -8.48 -5.43 -38.88
C PHE A 946 -7.49 -4.75 -37.91
N PRO A 947 -7.96 -3.82 -37.04
CA PRO A 947 -9.29 -3.21 -37.08
C PRO A 947 -9.38 -2.18 -38.23
N THR A 948 -10.54 -2.12 -38.90
CA THR A 948 -10.92 -1.05 -39.83
C THR A 948 -12.08 -0.28 -39.24
N ILE A 949 -11.99 1.04 -39.20
CA ILE A 949 -13.00 1.90 -38.55
C ILE A 949 -13.73 2.70 -39.62
N LYS A 950 -15.06 2.72 -39.56
CA LYS A 950 -15.91 3.48 -40.47
C LYS A 950 -16.94 4.30 -39.71
N TYR A 951 -17.18 5.51 -40.17
CA TYR A 951 -18.18 6.44 -39.65
C TYR A 951 -19.38 6.51 -40.57
N PHE A 952 -20.57 6.48 -39.99
CA PHE A 952 -21.85 6.57 -40.69
C PHE A 952 -22.60 7.81 -40.18
N PRO A 953 -22.83 8.82 -41.05
CA PRO A 953 -23.63 9.98 -40.70
C PRO A 953 -25.09 9.62 -40.42
N ALA A 954 -25.75 10.39 -39.55
CA ALA A 954 -27.17 10.18 -39.23
C ALA A 954 -28.06 10.09 -40.48
N GLY A 955 -28.86 9.01 -40.55
CA GLY A 955 -29.75 8.71 -41.66
C GLY A 955 -29.07 8.18 -42.94
N SER A 956 -27.78 7.88 -42.91
CA SER A 956 -27.03 7.37 -44.08
C SER A 956 -26.39 6.01 -43.83
N LEU A 957 -26.52 5.12 -44.81
CA LEU A 957 -25.77 3.85 -44.87
C LEU A 957 -24.42 4.00 -45.60
N GLU A 958 -24.12 5.19 -46.12
CA GLU A 958 -22.84 5.46 -46.79
C GLU A 958 -21.73 5.69 -45.75
N ALA A 959 -20.73 4.82 -45.79
CA ALA A 959 -19.65 4.81 -44.81
C ALA A 959 -18.47 5.70 -45.23
N VAL A 960 -18.00 6.55 -44.31
CA VAL A 960 -16.72 7.27 -44.44
C VAL A 960 -15.65 6.50 -43.67
N THR A 961 -14.53 6.17 -44.33
CA THR A 961 -13.41 5.49 -43.64
C THR A 961 -12.71 6.47 -42.70
N TYR A 962 -12.47 6.05 -41.46
CA TYR A 962 -11.70 6.82 -40.50
C TYR A 962 -10.19 6.56 -40.68
N GLU A 963 -9.43 7.62 -40.96
CA GLU A 963 -7.98 7.55 -41.19
C GLU A 963 -7.16 8.24 -40.09
N GLY A 964 -7.80 8.67 -39.00
CA GLY A 964 -7.14 9.36 -37.89
C GLY A 964 -6.33 8.43 -36.97
N GLY A 965 -5.70 9.02 -35.95
CA GLY A 965 -4.98 8.30 -34.90
C GLY A 965 -5.89 7.38 -34.08
N ARG A 966 -5.30 6.39 -33.39
CA ARG A 966 -6.05 5.39 -32.61
C ARG A 966 -6.00 5.63 -31.10
N ALA A 967 -5.54 6.79 -30.66
CA ALA A 967 -5.68 7.22 -29.28
C ALA A 967 -7.09 7.78 -29.04
N GLU A 968 -7.56 7.72 -27.80
CA GLU A 968 -8.92 8.12 -27.40
C GLU A 968 -9.26 9.55 -27.83
N ASN A 969 -8.35 10.50 -27.58
CA ASN A 969 -8.52 11.90 -27.96
C ASN A 969 -8.76 12.09 -29.46
N ASN A 970 -8.11 11.30 -30.32
CA ASN A 970 -8.31 11.40 -31.77
C ASN A 970 -9.73 11.03 -32.19
N PHE A 971 -10.34 10.03 -31.53
CA PHE A 971 -11.71 9.64 -31.80
C PHE A 971 -12.70 10.66 -31.24
N VAL A 972 -12.46 11.17 -30.03
CA VAL A 972 -13.26 12.22 -29.41
C VAL A 972 -13.27 13.47 -30.29
N ASP A 973 -12.11 13.93 -30.75
CA ASP A 973 -11.98 15.08 -31.65
C ASP A 973 -12.73 14.86 -32.97
N TYR A 974 -12.62 13.66 -33.55
CA TYR A 974 -13.30 13.33 -34.79
C TYR A 974 -14.83 13.32 -34.64
N ILE A 975 -15.36 12.73 -33.56
CA ILE A 975 -16.80 12.71 -33.30
C ILE A 975 -17.30 14.13 -33.02
N ASN A 976 -16.56 14.92 -32.23
CA ASN A 976 -16.89 16.32 -31.99
C ASN A 976 -16.91 17.14 -33.29
N GLU A 977 -15.96 16.92 -34.21
CA GLU A 977 -15.93 17.60 -35.51
C GLU A 977 -17.17 17.28 -36.35
N LYS A 978 -17.64 16.02 -36.32
CA LYS A 978 -18.80 15.59 -37.13
C LYS A 978 -20.14 15.90 -36.49
N VAL A 979 -20.23 15.84 -35.16
CA VAL A 979 -21.51 15.85 -34.42
C VAL A 979 -21.70 17.10 -33.56
N GLY A 980 -20.63 17.77 -33.14
CA GLY A 980 -20.70 18.97 -32.30
C GLY A 980 -21.05 18.71 -30.84
N THR A 981 -20.66 17.55 -30.30
CA THR A 981 -20.94 17.09 -28.93
C THR A 981 -20.12 17.80 -27.85
N HIS A 982 -18.96 18.37 -28.20
CA HIS A 982 -18.06 19.07 -27.27
C HIS A 982 -17.58 18.23 -26.08
N ARG A 983 -17.50 16.91 -26.25
CA ARG A 983 -16.98 15.99 -25.21
C ARG A 983 -15.46 16.10 -25.12
N VAL A 984 -14.91 15.85 -23.94
CA VAL A 984 -13.47 15.63 -23.75
C VAL A 984 -13.25 14.23 -23.20
N VAL A 985 -12.01 13.73 -23.32
CA VAL A 985 -11.59 12.44 -22.74
C VAL A 985 -12.05 12.31 -21.29
N GLY A 986 -12.76 11.23 -20.96
CA GLY A 986 -13.42 11.02 -19.66
C GLY A 986 -14.88 11.51 -19.60
N GLY A 987 -15.47 11.88 -20.73
CA GLY A 987 -16.89 12.20 -20.92
C GLY A 987 -17.33 13.60 -20.44
N GLY A 988 -16.39 14.43 -19.98
CA GLY A 988 -16.67 15.82 -19.62
C GLY A 988 -17.04 16.69 -20.83
N LEU A 989 -17.38 17.96 -20.59
CA LEU A 989 -17.64 18.94 -21.64
C LEU A 989 -16.53 19.99 -21.72
N ASP A 990 -16.19 20.43 -22.94
CA ASP A 990 -15.26 21.54 -23.19
C ASP A 990 -15.88 22.92 -22.86
N GLU A 991 -15.11 23.99 -23.08
CA GLU A 991 -15.56 25.37 -22.79
C GLU A 991 -16.54 25.95 -23.82
N LYS A 992 -16.69 25.29 -24.97
CA LYS A 992 -17.60 25.69 -26.06
C LYS A 992 -18.95 24.98 -25.93
N ALA A 993 -19.05 23.92 -25.15
CA ALA A 993 -20.31 23.22 -24.89
C ALA A 993 -21.41 24.17 -24.41
N GLY A 994 -22.57 24.11 -25.07
CA GLY A 994 -23.74 24.95 -24.80
C GLY A 994 -23.71 26.35 -25.41
N THR A 995 -22.56 26.81 -25.93
CA THR A 995 -22.44 28.12 -26.57
C THR A 995 -23.01 28.10 -28.00
N ILE A 996 -23.42 29.26 -28.51
CA ILE A 996 -24.04 29.38 -29.85
C ILE A 996 -23.33 30.53 -30.58
N PRO A 997 -22.43 30.25 -31.54
CA PRO A 997 -21.53 31.25 -32.13
C PRO A 997 -22.23 32.51 -32.68
N THR A 998 -23.42 32.34 -33.28
CA THR A 998 -24.23 33.45 -33.81
C THR A 998 -24.79 34.35 -32.71
N LEU A 999 -25.11 33.80 -31.54
CA LEU A 999 -25.56 34.55 -30.38
C LEU A 999 -24.37 35.14 -29.61
N ASP A 1000 -23.26 34.42 -29.50
CA ASP A 1000 -22.02 34.90 -28.87
C ASP A 1000 -21.47 36.13 -29.59
N SER A 1001 -21.56 36.16 -30.92
CA SER A 1001 -21.21 37.34 -31.73
C SER A 1001 -22.06 38.58 -31.36
N LEU A 1002 -23.35 38.39 -31.03
CA LEU A 1002 -24.22 39.47 -30.56
C LEU A 1002 -23.86 39.89 -29.13
N VAL A 1003 -23.57 38.93 -28.24
CA VAL A 1003 -23.09 39.17 -26.88
C VAL A 1003 -21.81 40.01 -26.91
N ALA A 1004 -20.80 39.59 -27.66
CA ALA A 1004 -19.54 40.31 -27.82
C ALA A 1004 -19.71 41.73 -28.37
N LYS A 1005 -20.70 41.97 -29.23
CA LYS A 1005 -20.99 43.29 -29.81
C LYS A 1005 -21.64 44.26 -28.82
N TYR A 1006 -22.59 43.81 -28.01
CA TYR A 1006 -23.44 44.70 -27.22
C TYR A 1006 -23.16 44.69 -25.71
N VAL A 1007 -22.49 43.67 -25.18
CA VAL A 1007 -22.10 43.63 -23.76
C VAL A 1007 -21.08 44.73 -23.42
N PRO A 1008 -19.99 44.95 -24.19
CA PRO A 1008 -19.03 46.01 -23.89
C PRO A 1008 -19.62 47.42 -23.96
N THR A 1009 -20.60 47.63 -24.86
CA THR A 1009 -21.29 48.92 -25.05
C THR A 1009 -22.49 49.10 -24.11
N LYS A 1010 -22.70 48.17 -23.18
CA LYS A 1010 -23.82 48.13 -22.21
C LYS A 1010 -25.21 48.33 -22.84
N SER A 1011 -25.36 47.96 -24.11
CA SER A 1011 -26.58 48.18 -24.90
C SER A 1011 -27.55 47.00 -24.74
N PHE A 1012 -27.90 46.67 -23.49
CA PHE A 1012 -28.60 45.43 -23.13
C PHE A 1012 -30.04 45.33 -23.67
N ALA A 1013 -30.72 46.48 -23.83
CA ALA A 1013 -32.04 46.51 -24.45
C ALA A 1013 -32.00 46.02 -25.90
N LYS A 1014 -31.05 46.55 -26.69
CA LYS A 1014 -30.84 46.15 -28.10
C LYS A 1014 -30.34 44.71 -28.21
N LEU A 1015 -29.42 44.30 -27.34
CA LEU A 1015 -28.90 42.93 -27.27
C LEU A 1015 -30.02 41.91 -27.10
N SER A 1016 -30.92 42.16 -26.16
CA SER A 1016 -32.01 41.24 -25.86
C SER A 1016 -33.04 41.14 -27.00
N ASP A 1017 -33.35 42.25 -27.67
CA ASP A 1017 -34.26 42.25 -28.82
C ASP A 1017 -33.66 41.50 -30.02
N GLU A 1018 -32.36 41.68 -30.28
CA GLU A 1018 -31.65 40.95 -31.35
C GLU A 1018 -31.49 39.47 -31.02
N ILE A 1019 -31.11 39.10 -29.79
CA ILE A 1019 -31.03 37.70 -29.37
C ILE A 1019 -32.42 37.03 -29.42
N LYS A 1020 -33.51 37.71 -29.04
CA LYS A 1020 -34.87 37.17 -29.20
C LYS A 1020 -35.24 36.93 -30.65
N LYS A 1021 -34.80 37.79 -31.58
CA LYS A 1021 -35.05 37.62 -33.01
C LYS A 1021 -34.24 36.46 -33.58
N SER A 1022 -32.95 36.39 -33.25
CA SER A 1022 -32.04 35.35 -33.73
C SER A 1022 -32.35 33.98 -33.13
N ALA A 1023 -32.69 33.90 -31.83
CA ALA A 1023 -33.02 32.65 -31.14
C ALA A 1023 -34.26 31.95 -31.72
N LYS A 1024 -35.20 32.68 -32.35
CA LYS A 1024 -36.36 32.07 -33.04
C LYS A 1024 -35.96 31.22 -34.25
N ASN A 1025 -34.79 31.50 -34.83
CA ASN A 1025 -34.30 30.82 -36.03
C ASN A 1025 -33.25 29.74 -35.71
N VAL A 1026 -32.93 29.50 -34.42
CA VAL A 1026 -31.93 28.50 -34.00
C VAL A 1026 -32.63 27.40 -33.21
N GLN A 1027 -32.70 26.19 -33.76
CA GLN A 1027 -33.12 24.97 -33.04
C GLN A 1027 -31.96 24.46 -32.16
N ALA A 1028 -31.59 25.21 -31.12
CA ALA A 1028 -30.57 24.79 -30.15
C ALA A 1028 -31.12 24.83 -28.72
N GLN A 1029 -30.81 23.80 -27.94
CA GLN A 1029 -31.31 23.58 -26.57
C GLN A 1029 -31.13 24.81 -25.65
N TYR A 1030 -30.00 25.51 -25.78
CA TYR A 1030 -29.66 26.64 -24.91
C TYR A 1030 -30.03 28.03 -25.45
N ALA A 1031 -30.65 28.15 -26.63
CA ALA A 1031 -31.02 29.45 -27.21
C ALA A 1031 -31.98 30.25 -26.30
N GLN A 1032 -32.89 29.57 -25.59
CA GLN A 1032 -33.77 30.20 -24.62
C GLN A 1032 -33.04 30.68 -23.36
N TYR A 1033 -31.92 30.05 -23.01
CA TYR A 1033 -31.10 30.48 -21.88
C TYR A 1033 -30.40 31.82 -22.18
N TYR A 1034 -29.90 32.04 -23.40
CA TYR A 1034 -29.42 33.35 -23.85
C TYR A 1034 -30.48 34.45 -23.72
N VAL A 1035 -31.73 34.16 -24.14
CA VAL A 1035 -32.86 35.10 -23.97
C VAL A 1035 -33.09 35.42 -22.49
N LYS A 1036 -33.09 34.40 -21.62
CA LYS A 1036 -33.28 34.57 -20.18
C LYS A 1036 -32.17 35.42 -19.55
N VAL A 1037 -30.91 35.15 -19.90
CA VAL A 1037 -29.75 35.90 -19.37
C VAL A 1037 -29.82 37.36 -19.80
N THR A 1038 -30.12 37.65 -21.07
CA THR A 1038 -30.22 39.03 -21.57
C THR A 1038 -31.37 39.82 -20.96
N GLU A 1039 -32.52 39.19 -20.71
CA GLU A 1039 -33.64 39.80 -19.99
C GLU A 1039 -33.29 40.12 -18.53
N LYS A 1040 -32.62 39.19 -17.84
CA LYS A 1040 -32.15 39.43 -16.46
C LYS A 1040 -31.07 40.49 -16.40
N LEU A 1041 -30.28 40.63 -17.46
CA LEU A 1041 -29.26 41.67 -17.58
C LEU A 1041 -29.87 43.08 -17.69
N LYS A 1042 -31.07 43.22 -18.28
CA LYS A 1042 -31.82 44.50 -18.31
C LYS A 1042 -32.20 44.95 -16.90
N GLU A 1043 -32.49 44.01 -16.01
CA GLU A 1043 -32.95 44.26 -14.64
C GLU A 1043 -31.79 44.49 -13.66
N SER A 1044 -30.65 43.79 -13.84
CA SER A 1044 -29.52 43.83 -12.92
C SER A 1044 -28.19 43.58 -13.65
N GLU A 1045 -27.34 44.61 -13.74
CA GLU A 1045 -26.02 44.54 -14.38
C GLU A 1045 -25.09 43.48 -13.75
N GLY A 1046 -25.18 43.26 -12.44
CA GLY A 1046 -24.39 42.25 -11.72
C GLY A 1046 -24.95 40.82 -11.76
N TYR A 1047 -25.99 40.54 -12.54
CA TYR A 1047 -26.66 39.24 -12.56
C TYR A 1047 -25.74 38.11 -13.05
N VAL A 1048 -25.03 38.32 -14.16
CA VAL A 1048 -24.18 37.29 -14.79
C VAL A 1048 -23.07 36.85 -13.84
N THR A 1049 -22.35 37.78 -13.22
CA THR A 1049 -21.28 37.46 -12.28
C THR A 1049 -21.80 36.68 -11.06
N LYS A 1050 -22.97 37.06 -10.53
CA LYS A 1050 -23.59 36.36 -9.39
C LYS A 1050 -24.04 34.95 -9.77
N GLU A 1051 -24.68 34.80 -10.92
CA GLU A 1051 -25.18 33.51 -11.39
C GLU A 1051 -24.03 32.58 -11.77
N PHE A 1052 -23.00 33.07 -12.45
CA PHE A 1052 -21.80 32.29 -12.77
C PHE A 1052 -21.15 31.72 -11.50
N ASN A 1053 -20.86 32.59 -10.52
CA ASN A 1053 -20.29 32.16 -9.23
C ASN A 1053 -21.18 31.16 -8.49
N ARG A 1054 -22.51 31.28 -8.60
CA ARG A 1054 -23.45 30.33 -8.01
C ARG A 1054 -23.36 28.97 -8.69
N LEU A 1055 -23.33 28.93 -10.03
CA LEU A 1055 -23.24 27.69 -10.79
C LEU A 1055 -21.89 27.00 -10.56
N THR A 1056 -20.78 27.74 -10.62
CA THR A 1056 -19.44 27.19 -10.33
C THR A 1056 -19.34 26.59 -8.93
N LYS A 1057 -19.94 27.25 -7.92
CA LYS A 1057 -20.00 26.74 -6.55
C LYS A 1057 -20.86 25.48 -6.39
N ILE A 1058 -21.88 25.30 -7.24
CA ILE A 1058 -22.71 24.10 -7.24
C ILE A 1058 -21.94 22.95 -7.90
N VAL A 1059 -21.31 23.20 -9.04
CA VAL A 1059 -20.46 22.23 -9.75
C VAL A 1059 -19.31 21.76 -8.85
N SER A 1060 -18.67 22.66 -8.09
CA SER A 1060 -17.54 22.31 -7.22
C SER A 1060 -17.89 21.47 -5.99
N LYS A 1061 -19.18 21.32 -5.63
CA LYS A 1061 -19.61 20.56 -4.45
C LYS A 1061 -19.70 19.04 -4.69
N GLY A 1062 -19.69 18.60 -5.96
CA GLY A 1062 -19.84 17.19 -6.32
C GLY A 1062 -21.23 16.61 -6.01
N GLY A 1063 -21.46 15.34 -6.37
CA GLY A 1063 -22.69 14.59 -6.05
C GLY A 1063 -23.92 14.93 -6.91
N LEU A 1064 -23.73 15.57 -8.06
CA LEU A 1064 -24.80 15.85 -9.03
C LEU A 1064 -24.97 14.67 -10.00
N ALA A 1065 -26.21 14.43 -10.44
CA ALA A 1065 -26.46 13.53 -11.57
C ALA A 1065 -25.74 14.05 -12.83
N PRO A 1066 -25.11 13.18 -13.64
CA PRO A 1066 -24.31 13.59 -14.81
C PRO A 1066 -25.03 14.53 -15.77
N GLU A 1067 -26.32 14.33 -16.01
CA GLU A 1067 -27.11 15.17 -16.93
C GLU A 1067 -27.31 16.58 -16.38
N LYS A 1068 -27.42 16.70 -15.04
CA LYS A 1068 -27.48 18.00 -14.37
C LYS A 1068 -26.13 18.69 -14.36
N LEU A 1069 -25.04 17.93 -14.28
CA LEU A 1069 -23.69 18.47 -14.35
C LEU A 1069 -23.43 19.08 -15.73
N ASP A 1070 -23.77 18.37 -16.81
CA ASP A 1070 -23.63 18.84 -18.19
C ASP A 1070 -24.44 20.12 -18.46
N ASP A 1071 -25.69 20.19 -17.99
CA ASP A 1071 -26.53 21.40 -18.08
C ASP A 1071 -25.93 22.59 -17.33
N LEU A 1072 -25.37 22.37 -16.14
CA LEU A 1072 -24.75 23.43 -15.35
C LEU A 1072 -23.43 23.91 -15.95
N ILE A 1073 -22.61 23.02 -16.51
CA ILE A 1073 -21.38 23.37 -17.21
C ILE A 1073 -21.72 24.17 -18.47
N SER A 1074 -22.65 23.69 -19.29
CA SER A 1074 -23.11 24.39 -20.51
C SER A 1074 -23.64 25.79 -20.21
N ARG A 1075 -24.44 25.96 -19.15
CA ARG A 1075 -24.91 27.29 -18.72
C ARG A 1075 -23.78 28.18 -18.20
N SER A 1076 -22.80 27.60 -17.51
CA SER A 1076 -21.63 28.33 -17.02
C SER A 1076 -20.76 28.84 -18.17
N ASN A 1077 -20.57 28.01 -19.21
CA ASN A 1077 -19.86 28.39 -20.43
C ASN A 1077 -20.56 29.56 -21.15
N ILE A 1078 -21.90 29.50 -21.27
CA ILE A 1078 -22.69 30.61 -21.83
C ILE A 1078 -22.49 31.88 -21.00
N LEU A 1079 -22.59 31.82 -19.68
CA LEU A 1079 -22.40 32.99 -18.81
C LEU A 1079 -20.98 33.57 -18.92
N ARG A 1080 -19.97 32.73 -19.16
CA ARG A 1080 -18.58 33.17 -19.40
C ARG A 1080 -18.47 34.08 -20.63
N GLN A 1081 -19.24 33.80 -21.69
CA GLN A 1081 -19.32 34.68 -22.87
C GLN A 1081 -19.83 36.10 -22.53
N PHE A 1082 -20.75 36.22 -21.58
CA PHE A 1082 -21.24 37.52 -21.10
C PHE A 1082 -20.26 38.25 -20.17
N LEU A 1083 -19.26 37.55 -19.61
CA LEU A 1083 -18.20 38.15 -18.79
C LEU A 1083 -17.02 38.66 -19.63
N GLY A 1084 -16.91 38.23 -20.90
CA GLY A 1084 -15.82 38.64 -21.79
C GLY A 1084 -14.50 37.90 -21.52
N GLU A 1085 -14.55 36.73 -20.89
CA GLU A 1085 -13.39 35.88 -20.63
C GLU A 1085 -13.25 34.81 -21.73
N THR A 1086 -12.63 35.15 -22.86
CA THR A 1086 -12.19 34.17 -23.87
C THR A 1086 -10.70 34.40 -24.21
N GLU A 1087 -9.91 33.34 -24.00
CA GLU A 1087 -8.49 33.08 -24.33
C GLU A 1087 -7.51 34.27 -24.53
N LYS A 1088 -6.53 34.37 -23.63
CA LYS A 1088 -5.16 34.71 -24.03
C LYS A 1088 -4.56 33.45 -24.65
N GLU A 1089 -4.30 33.47 -25.95
CA GLU A 1089 -3.58 32.43 -26.68
C GLU A 1089 -2.31 31.99 -25.93
N SER A 1090 -2.18 30.69 -25.76
CA SER A 1090 -0.94 29.99 -25.47
C SER A 1090 0.10 30.33 -26.54
N LYS A 1091 1.09 31.14 -26.17
CA LYS A 1091 2.39 31.06 -26.83
C LYS A 1091 3.17 29.92 -26.20
N ASP A 1092 3.51 28.97 -27.05
CA ASP A 1092 4.61 28.03 -26.85
C ASP A 1092 5.84 28.78 -26.35
N GLU A 1093 6.36 28.39 -25.20
CA GLU A 1093 7.78 28.53 -24.88
C GLU A 1093 8.30 27.16 -24.43
N LEU A 1094 9.25 26.69 -25.24
CA LEU A 1094 10.16 25.58 -25.03
C LEU A 1094 10.94 25.69 -23.70
#